data_AF-A0A9P8GBH4-F1
#
_entry.id   AF-A0A9P8GBH4-F1
#
_cell.length_a   1.000
_cell.length_b   1.000
_cell.length_c   1.000
_cell.angle_alpha   90.00
_cell.angle_beta   90.00
_cell.angle_gamma   90.00
#
_symmetry.space_group_name_H-M   'P 1'
#
loop_
_entity.id
_entity.type
_entity.pdbx_description
1 polymer ?
#
loop_
_entity_poly.entity_id
_entity_poly.type
_entity_poly.pdbx_seq_one_letter_code
_entity_poly.pdbx_strand_id
1 'polypeptide(L)'
;MASSSRALRGLSARAFSTSAAVAEEVVASTPAAASAATTQTPPPSSLAQDNVFTPRAERKLLQTRRLTPVGSRRRRAAILSGSRIPFEQLPYQCFQEARKVLIQHREEKVKDIETERQKIARLKAQSVEPQNEQRQQHRINSMERYLDQLKIHADINDPMVKRRFEDGKGDMDKPIYRYLADKKWRQYDRMIIMQRITQMNVVPDVLPSIDPILNVDLSFGPRNVQPGEFVDSRVSEVPAHLNIQPYDKGERYVSIAIVNPDVPNVEADAFDYRCHFLASNIKISPTQTSVSLAKLNDDQVILPWLPAYTQKGLAYSRMSIFVLEQKDGQVLDAKALSQRYEHDDFILRSFVDRHVLKPVGVNLFRSRHDEGTAGVMQRAGIPGGHVEFKRKKIEPLPYKKLPGSRYRTTIQYGKHKKRQGAAIRKATLVIAKMASSVEMTVNPKDTQNYQGDETKDAEVTVWDTESDISKNPKQTSWFVIFASALANFSDGYQNNLSSHTNVVFSHTLGKAYTSTIQTRISNALLVGAVIGIIILGYTCDIWSRRGGLWVTSSLVVIGSLLSTLVFQVESQGVSDMMWYMTIARGITGVGVGGEYPPSAAAALEGSNEHYDHIRGPIQVLTSTLMATSAAPICTAVYLISLTASNNNLRIAFHAIYAISVFLPLFVAFLRFRMRDGVLFRRNNFKTKKSPPYLLVLKRYGWRLLGTSAAFFLYDFINFPNGIMSSVIINNVVKGKDVRQTAIWQFILALLAVPGPIVGSWLCNRIGRRWTGIAGWSGYIILGFVIGGCYTLLTENAIAAFVVLYGLMQCFGHMGPGATIGLMSVELYPTAVRGMSYGISAAFGKAGAAVGTQVFTPIRDAAGPASTFYLLGGLSVLGAAIYYILPEGRDIDLAAEDESFNIYLRSEGFGKEEDRAGSE
;
A
#
# COMPACT_ATOMS: atom_id res chain seq x y z
N MET A 1 -29.96 38.55 53.39
CA MET A 1 -29.55 38.33 54.79
C MET A 1 -29.87 36.89 55.18
N ALA A 2 -28.91 36.25 55.84
CA ALA A 2 -28.91 34.92 56.47
C ALA A 2 -30.15 34.67 57.37
N SER A 3 -30.57 33.47 57.78
CA SER A 3 -30.17 32.07 57.56
C SER A 3 -31.23 31.14 58.20
N SER A 4 -31.24 29.88 57.75
CA SER A 4 -31.55 28.64 58.49
C SER A 4 -33.00 28.31 58.89
N SER A 5 -33.40 27.08 58.53
CA SER A 5 -34.52 26.35 59.14
C SER A 5 -34.10 24.91 59.47
N ARG A 6 -34.20 24.58 60.77
CA ARG A 6 -34.15 23.24 61.41
C ARG A 6 -35.28 22.33 60.87
N ALA A 7 -35.05 21.02 60.63
CA ALA A 7 -35.14 19.87 61.58
C ALA A 7 -36.60 19.62 62.07
N LEU A 8 -37.25 18.44 62.10
CA LEU A 8 -36.88 17.01 62.32
C LEU A 8 -38.09 16.07 62.01
N ARG A 9 -37.78 14.80 61.67
CA ARG A 9 -38.39 13.46 62.03
C ARG A 9 -39.93 13.27 61.97
N GLY A 10 -40.51 12.16 61.49
CA GLY A 10 -40.01 10.88 60.95
C GLY A 10 -41.13 9.83 60.82
N LEU A 11 -40.74 8.62 60.34
CA LEU A 11 -41.42 7.29 60.31
C LEU A 11 -42.55 7.12 59.26
N SER A 12 -42.69 6.03 58.47
CA SER A 12 -42.10 4.68 58.42
C SER A 12 -42.50 4.02 57.07
N ALA A 13 -41.58 3.29 56.41
CA ALA A 13 -41.84 2.01 55.72
C ALA A 13 -40.52 1.42 55.17
N ARG A 14 -40.28 0.13 55.46
CA ARG A 14 -39.07 -0.65 55.10
C ARG A 14 -39.14 -1.16 53.64
N ALA A 15 -37.99 -1.19 52.97
CA ALA A 15 -37.72 -2.11 51.86
C ALA A 15 -36.34 -2.78 52.07
N PHE A 16 -36.30 -4.08 51.80
CA PHE A 16 -35.21 -5.02 52.09
C PHE A 16 -33.94 -4.76 51.26
N SER A 17 -32.77 -4.74 51.92
CA SER A 17 -31.46 -4.82 51.27
C SER A 17 -30.92 -6.25 51.37
N THR A 18 -30.82 -6.94 50.24
CA THR A 18 -30.09 -8.19 50.09
C THR A 18 -28.67 -7.90 49.60
N SER A 19 -27.72 -7.83 50.52
CA SER A 19 -26.30 -8.02 50.24
C SER A 19 -25.90 -9.41 50.72
N ALA A 20 -25.77 -10.35 49.79
CA ALA A 20 -25.10 -11.64 49.98
C ALA A 20 -23.75 -11.56 49.25
N ALA A 21 -22.65 -11.52 49.99
CA ALA A 21 -21.88 -12.68 50.46
C ALA A 21 -20.74 -13.00 49.49
N VAL A 22 -19.55 -12.56 49.87
CA VAL A 22 -18.26 -13.01 49.36
C VAL A 22 -18.02 -14.40 49.91
N ALA A 23 -17.83 -15.38 49.02
CA ALA A 23 -17.28 -16.69 49.39
C ALA A 23 -15.76 -16.64 49.23
N GLU A 24 -15.10 -16.98 50.33
CA GLU A 24 -13.67 -17.11 50.55
C GLU A 24 -13.05 -18.26 49.77
N GLU A 25 -11.76 -18.12 49.43
CA GLU A 25 -10.86 -19.27 49.32
C GLU A 25 -9.96 -19.28 50.55
N VAL A 26 -10.02 -20.41 51.24
CA VAL A 26 -9.35 -20.73 52.51
C VAL A 26 -7.83 -20.84 52.28
N VAL A 27 -7.05 -20.06 53.02
CA VAL A 27 -5.73 -20.51 53.49
C VAL A 27 -5.72 -20.37 55.00
N ALA A 28 -5.64 -21.52 55.66
CA ALA A 28 -5.59 -21.66 57.10
C ALA A 28 -4.36 -20.98 57.70
N SER A 29 -4.57 -20.14 58.72
CA SER A 29 -3.71 -20.09 59.91
C SER A 29 -4.51 -19.54 61.09
N THR A 30 -4.68 -20.38 62.10
CA THR A 30 -5.28 -20.09 63.42
C THR A 30 -4.30 -19.29 64.31
N PRO A 31 -4.70 -18.74 65.47
CA PRO A 31 -4.57 -17.31 65.75
C PRO A 31 -3.66 -17.00 66.95
N ALA A 32 -3.11 -15.79 67.02
CA ALA A 32 -2.59 -15.24 68.26
C ALA A 32 -3.01 -13.77 68.41
N ALA A 33 -3.40 -13.46 69.64
CA ALA A 33 -4.16 -12.31 70.08
C ALA A 33 -3.47 -10.96 69.91
N ALA A 34 -4.31 -9.92 69.87
CA ALA A 34 -3.96 -8.52 69.85
C ALA A 34 -3.05 -8.10 71.02
N SER A 35 -2.02 -7.31 70.73
CA SER A 35 -1.60 -6.20 71.58
C SER A 35 -0.87 -5.13 70.76
N ALA A 36 -1.10 -3.89 71.14
CA ALA A 36 -0.69 -2.68 70.43
C ALA A 36 0.84 -2.56 70.27
N ALA A 37 1.29 -2.25 69.05
CA ALA A 37 2.62 -1.72 68.81
C ALA A 37 2.60 -0.72 67.64
N THR A 38 2.91 0.51 67.99
CA THR A 38 3.31 1.64 67.17
C THR A 38 3.97 1.23 65.86
N THR A 39 3.36 1.59 64.72
CA THR A 39 3.90 1.32 63.38
C THR A 39 5.18 2.13 63.14
N GLN A 40 6.32 1.59 63.55
CA GLN A 40 7.61 1.96 62.97
C GLN A 40 7.72 1.25 61.62
N THR A 41 7.43 1.97 60.54
CA THR A 41 7.85 1.56 59.18
C THR A 41 9.37 1.40 59.16
N PRO A 42 9.93 0.23 58.76
CA PRO A 42 11.36 0.12 58.54
C PRO A 42 11.76 1.01 57.35
N PRO A 43 12.97 1.61 57.37
CA PRO A 43 13.41 2.48 56.28
C PRO A 43 13.40 1.69 54.95
N PRO A 44 12.95 2.29 53.85
CA PRO A 44 12.84 1.59 52.57
C PRO A 44 14.23 1.12 52.14
N SER A 45 14.45 -0.19 52.09
CA SER A 45 15.61 -0.73 51.39
C SER A 45 15.54 -0.21 49.95
N SER A 46 16.59 0.48 49.49
CA SER A 46 16.62 1.19 48.20
C SER A 46 16.44 0.30 46.95
N LEU A 47 16.31 -1.01 47.13
CA LEU A 47 16.21 -2.05 46.10
C LEU A 47 15.04 -3.03 46.38
N ALA A 48 13.83 -2.51 46.55
CA ALA A 48 12.58 -3.30 46.55
C ALA A 48 12.01 -3.42 45.12
N GLN A 49 11.39 -4.55 44.74
CA GLN A 49 10.90 -4.80 43.36
C GLN A 49 9.98 -3.69 42.82
N ASP A 50 9.22 -3.06 43.72
CA ASP A 50 8.24 -2.01 43.42
C ASP A 50 8.86 -0.62 43.26
N ASN A 51 10.07 -0.39 43.80
CA ASN A 51 10.66 0.95 43.94
C ASN A 51 11.86 1.22 43.02
N VAL A 52 12.08 0.38 42.01
CA VAL A 52 13.22 0.49 41.10
C VAL A 52 12.84 1.16 39.77
N PHE A 53 13.19 2.42 39.55
CA PHE A 53 12.76 3.16 38.33
C PHE A 53 13.89 3.40 37.31
N THR A 54 15.16 3.20 37.71
CA THR A 54 16.31 3.41 36.80
C THR A 54 16.83 2.08 36.23
N PRO A 55 17.32 2.06 34.97
CA PRO A 55 17.93 0.87 34.37
C PRO A 55 19.07 0.28 35.20
N ARG A 56 19.86 1.15 35.84
CA ARG A 56 20.98 0.74 36.70
C ARG A 56 20.51 0.02 37.96
N ALA A 57 19.44 0.51 38.60
CA ALA A 57 18.88 -0.12 39.78
C ALA A 57 18.13 -1.43 39.44
N GLU A 58 17.53 -1.56 38.25
CA GLU A 58 16.95 -2.84 37.78
C GLU A 58 18.02 -3.90 37.57
N ARG A 59 19.12 -3.53 36.91
CA ARG A 59 20.27 -4.43 36.75
C ARG A 59 20.85 -4.85 38.09
N LYS A 60 20.95 -3.92 39.05
CA LYS A 60 21.42 -4.20 40.40
C LYS A 60 20.46 -5.12 41.17
N LEU A 61 19.15 -4.92 41.05
CA LEU A 61 18.14 -5.81 41.65
C LEU A 61 18.19 -7.23 41.05
N LEU A 62 18.33 -7.33 39.73
CA LEU A 62 18.50 -8.61 39.02
C LEU A 62 19.81 -9.31 39.42
N GLN A 63 20.92 -8.58 39.53
CA GLN A 63 22.23 -9.14 39.87
C GLN A 63 22.34 -9.53 41.34
N THR A 64 21.84 -8.69 42.26
CA THR A 64 22.02 -8.89 43.71
C THR A 64 20.95 -9.79 44.33
N ARG A 65 19.70 -9.71 43.84
CA ARG A 65 18.57 -10.47 44.43
C ARG A 65 17.95 -11.50 43.48
N ARG A 66 18.36 -11.57 42.20
CA ARG A 66 17.75 -12.45 41.16
C ARG A 66 16.24 -12.33 41.02
N LEU A 67 15.69 -11.21 41.45
CA LEU A 67 14.26 -10.90 41.39
C LEU A 67 13.97 -10.03 40.17
N THR A 68 12.83 -10.23 39.53
CA THR A 68 12.36 -9.35 38.45
C THR A 68 11.51 -8.21 39.01
N PRO A 69 11.58 -7.01 38.40
CA PRO A 69 10.73 -5.88 38.80
C PRO A 69 9.26 -6.09 38.44
N VAL A 70 8.34 -5.57 39.27
CA VAL A 70 6.89 -5.74 39.07
C VAL A 70 6.34 -4.75 38.04
N GLY A 71 6.10 -5.24 36.81
CA GLY A 71 5.51 -4.46 35.72
C GLY A 71 6.43 -3.40 35.14
N SER A 72 5.88 -2.46 34.35
CA SER A 72 6.69 -1.45 33.66
C SER A 72 7.26 -0.37 34.60
N ARG A 73 8.33 0.29 34.16
CA ARG A 73 8.91 1.46 34.88
C ARG A 73 7.87 2.55 35.12
N ARG A 74 7.03 2.84 34.11
CA ARG A 74 5.94 3.81 34.21
C ARG A 74 4.90 3.39 35.26
N ARG A 75 4.52 2.11 35.30
CA ARG A 75 3.58 1.59 36.31
C ARG A 75 4.11 1.81 37.72
N ARG A 76 5.39 1.50 37.97
CA ARG A 76 6.01 1.66 39.28
C ARG A 76 6.14 3.12 39.70
N ALA A 77 6.55 3.99 38.77
CA ALA A 77 6.55 5.44 39.00
C ALA A 77 5.14 5.96 39.35
N ALA A 78 4.12 5.53 38.62
CA ALA A 78 2.73 5.93 38.85
C ALA A 78 2.13 5.37 40.15
N ILE A 79 2.54 4.18 40.61
CA ILE A 79 2.10 3.61 41.90
C ILE A 79 2.69 4.40 43.06
N LEU A 80 3.91 4.92 42.89
CA LEU A 80 4.59 5.74 43.89
C LEU A 80 4.10 7.19 43.92
N SER A 81 3.88 7.81 42.77
CA SER A 81 3.47 9.21 42.66
C SER A 81 1.96 9.43 42.62
N GLY A 82 1.19 8.40 42.27
CA GLY A 82 -0.25 8.48 42.05
C GLY A 82 -1.10 8.04 43.24
N SER A 83 -2.35 8.49 43.25
CA SER A 83 -3.37 8.06 44.20
C SER A 83 -3.72 6.57 44.00
N ARG A 84 -3.76 5.79 45.09
CA ARG A 84 -4.10 4.34 45.08
C ARG A 84 -5.60 4.08 44.93
N ILE A 85 -6.21 4.66 43.90
CA ILE A 85 -7.63 4.47 43.59
C ILE A 85 -7.75 3.29 42.60
N PRO A 86 -8.65 2.31 42.85
CA PRO A 86 -8.96 1.27 41.86
C PRO A 86 -9.37 1.89 40.52
N PHE A 87 -8.96 1.27 39.41
CA PHE A 87 -9.20 1.80 38.07
C PHE A 87 -10.69 2.13 37.81
N GLU A 88 -11.58 1.29 38.31
CA GLU A 88 -13.03 1.46 38.18
C GLU A 88 -13.61 2.65 38.97
N GLN A 89 -12.89 3.14 39.98
CA GLN A 89 -13.32 4.20 40.88
C GLN A 89 -12.72 5.56 40.53
N LEU A 90 -12.06 5.68 39.36
CA LEU A 90 -11.50 6.94 38.91
C LEU A 90 -12.61 7.98 38.68
N PRO A 91 -12.50 9.20 39.25
CA PRO A 91 -13.60 10.18 39.30
C PRO A 91 -13.74 10.98 37.99
N TYR A 92 -13.77 10.31 36.84
CA TYR A 92 -14.06 10.93 35.55
C TYR A 92 -15.55 10.78 35.23
N GLN A 93 -16.25 11.89 35.03
CA GLN A 93 -17.71 11.92 34.86
C GLN A 93 -18.19 10.99 33.73
N CYS A 94 -17.66 11.16 32.52
CA CYS A 94 -18.03 10.34 31.36
C CYS A 94 -17.73 8.84 31.59
N PHE A 95 -16.62 8.52 32.26
CA PHE A 95 -16.25 7.14 32.58
C PHE A 95 -17.23 6.50 33.58
N GLN A 96 -17.62 7.22 34.63
CA GLN A 96 -18.56 6.72 35.63
C GLN A 96 -19.98 6.57 35.07
N GLU A 97 -20.46 7.52 34.25
CA GLU A 97 -21.76 7.40 33.59
C GLU A 97 -21.78 6.24 32.59
N ALA A 98 -20.73 6.07 31.77
CA ALA A 98 -20.62 4.92 30.89
C ALA A 98 -20.61 3.61 31.68
N ARG A 99 -19.89 3.55 32.82
CA ARG A 99 -19.85 2.35 33.67
C ARG A 99 -21.22 2.01 34.27
N LYS A 100 -22.03 3.00 34.67
CA LYS A 100 -23.40 2.75 35.13
C LYS A 100 -24.24 2.06 34.07
N VAL A 101 -24.19 2.54 32.82
CA VAL A 101 -24.89 1.93 31.68
C VAL A 101 -24.44 0.48 31.46
N LEU A 102 -23.13 0.22 31.54
CA LEU A 102 -22.59 -1.13 31.36
C LEU A 102 -22.98 -2.09 32.49
N ILE A 103 -23.04 -1.62 33.74
CA ILE A 103 -23.50 -2.42 34.89
C ILE A 103 -24.97 -2.80 34.72
N GLN A 104 -25.83 -1.84 34.34
CA GLN A 104 -27.26 -2.10 34.07
C GLN A 104 -27.43 -3.14 32.95
N HIS A 105 -26.73 -2.96 31.83
CA HIS A 105 -26.77 -3.94 30.73
C HIS A 105 -26.28 -5.32 31.16
N ARG A 106 -25.26 -5.41 32.03
CA ARG A 106 -24.78 -6.68 32.57
C ARG A 106 -25.84 -7.36 33.45
N GLU A 107 -26.52 -6.61 34.31
CA GLU A 107 -27.60 -7.14 35.16
C GLU A 107 -28.76 -7.71 34.33
N GLU A 108 -29.13 -7.04 33.24
CA GLU A 108 -30.11 -7.57 32.27
C GLU A 108 -29.64 -8.89 31.67
N LYS A 109 -28.39 -8.98 31.22
CA LYS A 109 -27.85 -10.23 30.65
C LYS A 109 -27.76 -11.35 31.69
N VAL A 110 -27.48 -11.06 32.96
CA VAL A 110 -27.49 -12.07 34.02
C VAL A 110 -28.89 -12.65 34.23
N LYS A 111 -29.94 -11.82 34.20
CA LYS A 111 -31.34 -12.28 34.25
C LYS A 111 -31.70 -13.16 33.04
N ASP A 112 -31.24 -12.78 31.85
CA ASP A 112 -31.42 -13.59 30.63
C ASP A 112 -30.75 -14.97 30.78
N ILE A 113 -29.52 -15.01 31.33
CA ILE A 113 -28.77 -16.26 31.57
C ILE A 113 -29.51 -17.18 32.54
N GLU A 114 -30.03 -16.65 33.65
CA GLU A 114 -30.81 -17.43 34.62
C GLU A 114 -32.07 -18.01 34.00
N THR A 115 -32.79 -17.19 33.22
CA THR A 115 -33.99 -17.60 32.50
C THR A 115 -33.69 -18.73 31.52
N GLU A 116 -32.64 -18.61 30.72
CA GLU A 116 -32.24 -19.66 29.77
C GLU A 116 -31.74 -20.92 30.47
N ARG A 117 -31.00 -20.81 31.58
CA ARG A 117 -30.60 -21.97 32.41
C ARG A 117 -31.81 -22.76 32.89
N GLN A 118 -32.84 -22.06 33.38
CA GLN A 118 -34.06 -22.71 33.83
C GLN A 118 -34.80 -23.41 32.68
N LYS A 119 -34.88 -22.78 31.50
CA LYS A 119 -35.50 -23.42 30.32
C LYS A 119 -34.73 -24.67 29.88
N ILE A 120 -33.39 -24.63 29.87
CA ILE A 120 -32.56 -25.80 29.54
C ILE A 120 -32.76 -26.91 30.57
N ALA A 121 -32.79 -26.58 31.88
CA ALA A 121 -33.01 -27.56 32.93
C ALA A 121 -34.39 -28.24 32.81
N ARG A 122 -35.44 -27.46 32.53
CA ARG A 122 -36.80 -28.01 32.28
C ARG A 122 -36.82 -28.91 31.06
N LEU A 123 -36.18 -28.50 29.96
CA LEU A 123 -36.07 -29.31 28.74
C LEU A 123 -35.28 -30.59 28.95
N LYS A 124 -34.22 -30.60 29.77
CA LYS A 124 -33.46 -31.81 30.10
C LYS A 124 -34.23 -32.78 31.01
N ALA A 125 -35.08 -32.26 31.90
CA ALA A 125 -35.90 -33.07 32.79
C ALA A 125 -37.15 -33.68 32.11
N GLN A 126 -37.54 -33.18 30.94
CA GLN A 126 -38.68 -33.69 30.19
C GLN A 126 -38.33 -35.03 29.52
N SER A 127 -39.05 -36.09 29.85
CA SER A 127 -38.96 -37.38 29.17
C SER A 127 -39.57 -37.28 27.76
N VAL A 128 -38.83 -37.73 26.74
CA VAL A 128 -39.23 -37.65 25.34
C VAL A 128 -39.16 -39.06 24.73
N GLU A 129 -40.07 -39.35 23.79
CA GLU A 129 -40.07 -40.61 23.05
C GLU A 129 -38.79 -40.79 22.22
N PRO A 130 -38.29 -42.02 22.01
CA PRO A 130 -37.01 -42.28 21.33
C PRO A 130 -36.87 -41.64 19.95
N GLN A 131 -37.99 -41.48 19.23
CA GLN A 131 -38.01 -40.85 17.89
C GLN A 131 -37.70 -39.34 17.94
N ASN A 132 -37.94 -38.67 19.06
CA ASN A 132 -37.79 -37.21 19.21
C ASN A 132 -36.55 -36.80 20.02
N GLU A 133 -35.77 -37.75 20.54
CA GLU A 133 -34.56 -37.50 21.34
C GLU A 133 -33.53 -36.65 20.59
N GLN A 134 -33.27 -36.95 19.30
CA GLN A 134 -32.33 -36.17 18.50
C GLN A 134 -32.76 -34.70 18.36
N ARG A 135 -34.08 -34.46 18.18
CA ARG A 135 -34.64 -33.10 18.05
C ARG A 135 -34.52 -32.34 19.36
N GLN A 136 -34.78 -33.00 20.49
CA GLN A 136 -34.58 -32.43 21.83
C GLN A 136 -33.10 -32.10 22.05
N GLN A 137 -32.19 -33.01 21.71
CA GLN A 137 -30.75 -32.79 21.86
C GLN A 137 -30.24 -31.63 21.00
N HIS A 138 -30.70 -31.50 19.75
CA HIS A 138 -30.39 -30.36 18.90
C HIS A 138 -30.88 -29.04 19.51
N ARG A 139 -32.09 -29.02 20.08
CA ARG A 139 -32.64 -27.85 20.77
C ARG A 139 -31.82 -27.49 22.01
N ILE A 140 -31.45 -28.46 22.82
CA ILE A 140 -30.58 -28.27 24.00
C ILE A 140 -29.23 -27.67 23.56
N ASN A 141 -28.59 -28.26 22.55
CA ASN A 141 -27.31 -27.76 22.03
C ASN A 141 -27.41 -26.31 21.51
N SER A 142 -28.51 -25.95 20.85
CA SER A 142 -28.75 -24.58 20.39
C SER A 142 -28.91 -23.60 21.57
N MET A 143 -29.67 -23.99 22.59
CA MET A 143 -29.88 -23.17 23.78
C MET A 143 -28.59 -23.03 24.61
N GLU A 144 -27.78 -24.08 24.71
CA GLU A 144 -26.47 -24.02 25.37
C GLU A 144 -25.50 -23.07 24.65
N ARG A 145 -25.49 -23.06 23.32
CA ARG A 145 -24.72 -22.08 22.53
C ARG A 145 -25.17 -20.64 22.80
N TYR A 146 -26.49 -20.41 22.83
CA TYR A 146 -27.05 -19.09 23.14
C TYR A 146 -26.71 -18.64 24.57
N LEU A 147 -26.78 -19.56 25.54
CA LEU A 147 -26.38 -19.31 26.91
C LEU A 147 -24.89 -18.94 27.02
N ASP A 148 -24.00 -19.61 26.26
CA ASP A 148 -22.58 -19.26 26.22
C ASP A 148 -22.35 -17.86 25.57
N GLN A 149 -23.14 -17.48 24.56
CA GLN A 149 -23.13 -16.11 24.00
C GLN A 149 -23.57 -15.05 25.01
N LEU A 150 -24.64 -15.32 25.77
CA LEU A 150 -25.11 -14.39 26.81
C LEU A 150 -24.05 -14.16 27.89
N LYS A 151 -23.34 -15.21 28.33
CA LYS A 151 -22.20 -15.08 29.26
C LYS A 151 -21.11 -14.16 28.70
N ILE A 152 -20.79 -14.28 27.42
CA ILE A 152 -19.81 -13.41 26.75
C ILE A 152 -20.33 -11.96 26.74
N HIS A 153 -21.58 -11.72 26.33
CA HIS A 153 -22.15 -10.38 26.26
C HIS A 153 -22.28 -9.68 27.63
N ALA A 154 -22.41 -10.44 28.72
CA ALA A 154 -22.43 -9.90 30.06
C ALA A 154 -21.08 -9.25 30.45
N ASP A 155 -19.95 -9.83 30.02
CA ASP A 155 -18.62 -9.44 30.49
C ASP A 155 -17.76 -8.74 29.39
N ILE A 156 -18.18 -8.75 28.12
CA ILE A 156 -17.38 -8.23 26.99
C ILE A 156 -17.01 -6.75 27.10
N ASN A 157 -17.88 -5.95 27.73
CA ASN A 157 -17.67 -4.52 27.88
C ASN A 157 -17.01 -4.15 29.22
N ASP A 158 -16.67 -5.13 30.07
CA ASP A 158 -15.97 -4.87 31.33
C ASP A 158 -14.52 -4.40 31.06
N PRO A 159 -14.15 -3.17 31.45
CA PRO A 159 -12.79 -2.66 31.28
C PRO A 159 -11.71 -3.52 31.96
N MET A 160 -12.02 -4.16 33.09
CA MET A 160 -11.07 -5.00 33.82
C MET A 160 -10.85 -6.34 33.12
N VAL A 161 -11.88 -6.90 32.49
CA VAL A 161 -11.76 -8.10 31.65
C VAL A 161 -10.83 -7.81 30.48
N LYS A 162 -11.08 -6.72 29.75
CA LYS A 162 -10.22 -6.29 28.64
C LYS A 162 -8.77 -6.10 29.08
N ARG A 163 -8.54 -5.38 30.19
CA ARG A 163 -7.19 -5.16 30.74
C ARG A 163 -6.50 -6.48 31.10
N ARG A 164 -7.17 -7.39 31.81
CA ARG A 164 -6.59 -8.69 32.19
C ARG A 164 -6.22 -9.52 30.97
N PHE A 165 -7.05 -9.49 29.93
CA PHE A 165 -6.77 -10.15 28.66
C PHE A 165 -5.53 -9.56 27.97
N GLU A 166 -5.46 -8.23 27.83
CA GLU A 166 -4.32 -7.53 27.20
C GLU A 166 -3.01 -7.73 27.98
N ASP A 167 -3.08 -7.83 29.31
CA ASP A 167 -1.95 -8.13 30.20
C ASP A 167 -1.53 -9.62 30.18
N GLY A 168 -2.25 -10.49 29.46
CA GLY A 168 -1.98 -11.94 29.40
C GLY A 168 -2.34 -12.70 30.67
N LYS A 169 -3.17 -12.11 31.55
CA LYS A 169 -3.66 -12.69 32.82
C LYS A 169 -5.12 -13.10 32.75
N GLY A 170 -5.63 -13.29 31.53
CA GLY A 170 -6.97 -13.80 31.31
C GLY A 170 -7.07 -15.26 31.72
N ASP A 171 -8.17 -15.62 32.36
CA ASP A 171 -8.45 -16.99 32.75
C ASP A 171 -9.13 -17.72 31.58
N MET A 172 -8.38 -18.57 30.89
CA MET A 172 -8.87 -19.29 29.71
C MET A 172 -9.97 -20.31 30.03
N ASP A 173 -10.28 -20.62 31.30
CA ASP A 173 -11.47 -21.44 31.59
C ASP A 173 -12.77 -20.66 31.31
N LYS A 174 -12.76 -19.35 31.53
CA LYS A 174 -13.93 -18.49 31.28
C LYS A 174 -14.15 -18.26 29.79
N PRO A 175 -15.43 -18.28 29.34
CA PRO A 175 -15.76 -18.17 27.92
C PRO A 175 -15.36 -16.81 27.33
N ILE A 176 -15.37 -15.74 28.12
CA ILE A 176 -15.02 -14.40 27.63
C ILE A 176 -13.56 -14.28 27.21
N TYR A 177 -12.61 -14.84 27.98
CA TYR A 177 -11.19 -14.77 27.63
C TYR A 177 -10.87 -15.64 26.41
N ARG A 178 -11.49 -16.83 26.31
CA ARG A 178 -11.39 -17.67 25.11
C ARG A 178 -11.94 -16.98 23.87
N TYR A 179 -13.10 -16.32 23.99
CA TYR A 179 -13.68 -15.54 22.90
C TYR A 179 -12.78 -14.39 22.46
N LEU A 180 -12.22 -13.63 23.40
CA LEU A 180 -11.28 -12.54 23.09
C LEU A 180 -9.99 -13.07 22.45
N ALA A 181 -9.48 -14.22 22.90
CA ALA A 181 -8.31 -14.88 22.34
C ALA A 181 -8.57 -15.36 20.91
N ASP A 182 -9.68 -16.06 20.66
CA ASP A 182 -10.10 -16.50 19.33
C ASP A 182 -10.28 -15.31 18.39
N LYS A 183 -10.95 -14.26 18.85
CA LYS A 183 -11.13 -13.02 18.07
C LYS A 183 -9.79 -12.39 17.68
N LYS A 184 -8.85 -12.29 18.62
CA LYS A 184 -7.50 -11.74 18.36
C LYS A 184 -6.72 -12.60 17.36
N TRP A 185 -6.77 -13.91 17.52
CA TRP A 185 -6.09 -14.86 16.63
C TRP A 185 -6.67 -14.84 15.21
N ARG A 186 -8.01 -14.83 15.07
CA ARG A 186 -8.69 -14.74 13.78
C ARG A 186 -8.43 -13.42 13.05
N GLN A 187 -8.16 -12.34 13.77
CA GLN A 187 -7.84 -11.03 13.19
C GLN A 187 -6.51 -10.99 12.45
N TYR A 188 -5.52 -11.80 12.84
CA TYR A 188 -4.17 -11.70 12.28
C TYR A 188 -3.47 -13.06 12.12
N ASP A 189 -3.14 -13.74 13.22
CA ASP A 189 -2.30 -14.94 13.20
C ASP A 189 -2.91 -16.07 12.35
N ARG A 190 -4.23 -16.30 12.45
CA ARG A 190 -4.92 -17.26 11.58
C ARG A 190 -4.82 -16.88 10.10
N MET A 191 -4.90 -15.60 9.76
CA MET A 191 -4.78 -15.15 8.36
C MET A 191 -3.37 -15.41 7.82
N ILE A 192 -2.33 -15.23 8.65
CA ILE A 192 -0.96 -15.59 8.29
C ILE A 192 -0.85 -17.09 8.05
N ILE A 193 -1.35 -17.91 8.97
CA ILE A 193 -1.31 -19.37 8.82
C ILE A 193 -2.01 -19.80 7.53
N MET A 194 -3.23 -19.31 7.29
CA MET A 194 -3.99 -19.59 6.06
C MET A 194 -3.23 -19.15 4.81
N GLN A 195 -2.67 -17.94 4.81
CA GLN A 195 -1.84 -17.47 3.70
C GLN A 195 -0.65 -18.40 3.44
N ARG A 196 0.04 -18.85 4.50
CA ARG A 196 1.25 -19.67 4.37
C ARG A 196 0.96 -21.09 3.90
N ILE A 197 -0.09 -21.74 4.42
CA ILE A 197 -0.45 -23.09 3.97
C ILE A 197 -0.92 -23.10 2.52
N THR A 198 -1.62 -22.04 2.06
CA THR A 198 -2.05 -21.91 0.66
C THR A 198 -0.89 -21.52 -0.25
N GLN A 199 -0.10 -20.52 0.13
CA GLN A 199 1.04 -20.06 -0.69
C GLN A 199 2.10 -21.15 -0.87
N MET A 200 2.31 -21.98 0.15
CA MET A 200 3.29 -23.05 0.12
C MET A 200 2.67 -24.39 -0.26
N ASN A 201 1.46 -24.43 -0.80
CA ASN A 201 0.76 -25.64 -1.27
C ASN A 201 0.68 -26.79 -0.24
N VAL A 202 0.77 -26.51 1.07
CA VAL A 202 0.54 -27.54 2.09
C VAL A 202 -0.88 -28.09 1.96
N VAL A 203 -1.80 -27.20 1.59
CA VAL A 203 -3.08 -27.53 0.96
C VAL A 203 -2.95 -27.14 -0.51
N PRO A 204 -3.14 -28.05 -1.48
CA PRO A 204 -3.71 -29.39 -1.31
C PRO A 204 -2.71 -30.51 -1.01
N ASP A 205 -1.39 -30.34 -1.11
CA ASP A 205 -0.45 -31.48 -1.20
C ASP A 205 -0.60 -32.48 -0.03
N VAL A 206 -0.54 -32.02 1.22
CA VAL A 206 -0.59 -32.92 2.39
C VAL A 206 -2.03 -33.27 2.77
N LEU A 207 -2.92 -32.28 2.83
CA LEU A 207 -4.35 -32.47 3.10
C LEU A 207 -5.20 -31.70 2.07
N PRO A 208 -6.36 -32.24 1.65
CA PRO A 208 -7.21 -31.58 0.66
C PRO A 208 -7.73 -30.21 1.11
N SER A 209 -8.04 -30.07 2.40
CA SER A 209 -8.47 -28.82 3.02
C SER A 209 -8.28 -28.89 4.53
N ILE A 210 -8.13 -27.72 5.15
CA ILE A 210 -8.16 -27.58 6.60
C ILE A 210 -8.72 -26.20 6.95
N ASP A 211 -9.59 -26.17 7.97
CA ASP A 211 -10.02 -24.93 8.62
C ASP A 211 -9.49 -24.94 10.07
N PRO A 212 -8.36 -24.27 10.34
CA PRO A 212 -7.79 -24.25 11.68
C PRO A 212 -8.76 -23.60 12.67
N ILE A 213 -9.02 -24.29 13.77
CA ILE A 213 -9.88 -23.83 14.88
C ILE A 213 -9.11 -23.56 16.17
N LEU A 214 -7.84 -23.99 16.26
CA LEU A 214 -6.95 -23.71 17.38
C LEU A 214 -5.62 -23.12 16.89
N ASN A 215 -4.94 -22.34 17.73
CA ASN A 215 -3.63 -21.81 17.40
C ASN A 215 -2.53 -22.83 17.71
N VAL A 216 -1.51 -22.91 16.87
CA VAL A 216 -0.33 -23.76 17.06
C VAL A 216 0.89 -22.89 16.87
N ASP A 217 1.57 -22.52 17.95
CA ASP A 217 2.86 -21.83 17.87
C ASP A 217 4.02 -22.83 18.02
N LEU A 218 5.08 -22.60 17.25
CA LEU A 218 6.26 -23.44 17.21
C LEU A 218 7.46 -22.72 17.83
N SER A 219 8.25 -23.44 18.62
CA SER A 219 9.52 -22.97 19.14
C SER A 219 10.56 -24.08 19.22
N PHE A 220 11.83 -23.72 19.05
CA PHE A 220 12.98 -24.59 19.31
C PHE A 220 13.80 -23.98 20.44
N GLY A 221 13.80 -24.62 21.61
CA GLY A 221 14.37 -24.04 22.82
C GLY A 221 13.73 -22.67 23.15
N PRO A 222 14.52 -21.60 23.35
CA PRO A 222 13.99 -20.26 23.63
C PRO A 222 13.56 -19.48 22.38
N ARG A 223 13.76 -20.02 21.17
CA ARG A 223 13.49 -19.31 19.91
C ARG A 223 12.10 -19.69 19.37
N ASN A 224 11.22 -18.71 19.30
CA ASN A 224 9.94 -18.84 18.58
C ASN A 224 10.18 -18.77 17.06
N VAL A 225 9.47 -19.61 16.32
CA VAL A 225 9.57 -19.74 14.86
C VAL A 225 8.28 -19.24 14.23
N GLN A 226 8.40 -18.36 13.24
CA GLN A 226 7.25 -17.86 12.50
C GLN A 226 6.78 -18.87 11.45
N PRO A 227 5.48 -18.89 11.10
CA PRO A 227 4.97 -19.81 10.09
C PRO A 227 5.66 -19.63 8.73
N GLY A 228 6.30 -20.69 8.25
CA GLY A 228 7.06 -20.71 7.00
C GLY A 228 8.46 -20.11 7.06
N GLU A 229 8.99 -19.83 8.25
CA GLU A 229 10.38 -19.40 8.43
C GLU A 229 11.36 -20.53 8.07
N PHE A 230 12.55 -20.15 7.57
CA PHE A 230 13.65 -21.10 7.38
C PHE A 230 14.36 -21.36 8.70
N VAL A 231 14.42 -22.63 9.10
CA VAL A 231 15.10 -23.09 10.31
C VAL A 231 16.41 -23.77 9.90
N ASP A 232 17.49 -23.43 10.61
CA ASP A 232 18.81 -24.05 10.44
C ASP A 232 18.76 -25.50 10.95
N SER A 233 19.41 -26.42 10.25
CA SER A 233 19.41 -27.85 10.57
C SER A 233 19.85 -28.13 12.02
N ARG A 234 20.79 -27.33 12.55
CA ARG A 234 21.28 -27.44 13.95
C ARG A 234 20.24 -27.03 14.98
N VAL A 235 19.31 -26.15 14.61
CA VAL A 235 18.22 -25.69 15.49
C VAL A 235 17.11 -26.74 15.53
N SER A 236 16.78 -27.35 14.39
CA SER A 236 15.79 -28.43 14.29
C SER A 236 16.32 -29.81 14.68
N GLU A 237 17.58 -29.92 15.11
CA GLU A 237 18.15 -31.16 15.64
C GLU A 237 17.43 -31.62 16.91
N VAL A 238 16.99 -30.67 17.74
CA VAL A 238 16.26 -30.95 18.98
C VAL A 238 14.75 -30.95 18.71
N PRO A 239 13.96 -31.82 19.37
CA PRO A 239 12.51 -31.83 19.20
C PRO A 239 11.86 -30.48 19.53
N ALA A 240 10.87 -30.12 18.72
CA ALA A 240 10.14 -28.88 18.88
C ALA A 240 9.33 -28.79 20.18
N HIS A 241 9.04 -27.55 20.59
CA HIS A 241 8.06 -27.23 21.61
C HIS A 241 6.87 -26.51 20.97
N LEU A 242 5.67 -27.02 21.23
CA LEU A 242 4.43 -26.54 20.65
C LEU A 242 3.56 -25.89 21.72
N ASN A 243 3.02 -24.72 21.43
CA ASN A 243 1.98 -24.09 22.23
C ASN A 243 0.66 -24.17 21.48
N ILE A 244 -0.21 -25.07 21.90
CA ILE A 244 -1.47 -25.40 21.26
C ILE A 244 -2.61 -24.78 22.06
N GLN A 245 -3.18 -23.68 21.58
CA GLN A 245 -4.24 -22.94 22.27
C GLN A 245 -5.62 -23.25 21.66
N PRO A 246 -6.44 -24.09 22.31
CA PRO A 246 -7.85 -24.26 21.94
C PRO A 246 -8.70 -23.10 22.49
N TYR A 247 -9.79 -22.81 21.79
CA TYR A 247 -10.75 -21.77 22.17
C TYR A 247 -12.11 -22.31 22.65
N ASP A 248 -12.41 -23.59 22.42
CA ASP A 248 -13.60 -24.22 23.00
C ASP A 248 -13.34 -24.70 24.43
N LYS A 249 -14.43 -25.07 25.12
CA LYS A 249 -14.36 -25.57 26.50
C LYS A 249 -13.98 -27.05 26.51
N GLY A 250 -13.43 -27.51 27.63
CA GLY A 250 -13.16 -28.92 27.88
C GLY A 250 -11.76 -29.36 27.46
N GLU A 251 -11.43 -30.56 27.90
CA GLU A 251 -10.19 -31.24 27.58
C GLU A 251 -10.41 -32.12 26.36
N ARG A 252 -9.41 -32.24 25.50
CA ARG A 252 -9.46 -33.12 24.33
C ARG A 252 -8.13 -33.83 24.13
N TYR A 253 -8.20 -34.98 23.49
CA TYR A 253 -7.01 -35.71 23.07
C TYR A 253 -6.69 -35.38 21.61
N VAL A 254 -5.41 -35.12 21.35
CA VAL A 254 -4.90 -34.83 20.01
C VAL A 254 -3.75 -35.73 19.63
N SER A 255 -3.64 -35.98 18.33
CA SER A 255 -2.47 -36.55 17.69
C SER A 255 -1.71 -35.45 16.95
N ILE A 256 -0.39 -35.47 17.01
CA ILE A 256 0.48 -34.48 16.37
C ILE A 256 1.32 -35.21 15.33
N ALA A 257 1.27 -34.74 14.08
CA ALA A 257 2.03 -35.29 12.97
C ALA A 257 2.86 -34.19 12.31
N ILE A 258 4.14 -34.47 12.03
CA ILE A 258 5.03 -33.55 11.31
C ILE A 258 5.44 -34.23 10.02
N VAL A 259 5.03 -33.66 8.89
CA VAL A 259 5.14 -34.29 7.57
C VAL A 259 5.91 -33.39 6.62
N ASN A 260 6.85 -34.00 5.91
CA ASN A 260 7.63 -33.44 4.83
C ASN A 260 7.13 -34.02 3.49
N PRO A 261 6.44 -33.24 2.64
CA PRO A 261 5.98 -33.69 1.33
C PRO A 261 7.03 -33.55 0.21
N ASP A 262 8.24 -33.08 0.52
CA ASP A 262 9.25 -32.70 -0.48
C ASP A 262 10.48 -33.64 -0.43
N VAL A 263 10.26 -34.94 -0.23
CA VAL A 263 11.36 -35.92 -0.27
C VAL A 263 11.61 -36.36 -1.71
N PRO A 264 12.79 -36.13 -2.30
CA PRO A 264 13.02 -36.42 -3.71
C PRO A 264 13.04 -37.93 -3.99
N ASN A 265 12.25 -38.35 -4.98
CA ASN A 265 12.32 -39.69 -5.56
C ASN A 265 12.88 -39.59 -6.99
N VAL A 266 14.15 -39.97 -7.14
CA VAL A 266 14.87 -39.87 -8.41
C VAL A 266 14.36 -40.89 -9.43
N GLU A 267 13.90 -42.06 -8.99
CA GLU A 267 13.41 -43.12 -9.87
C GLU A 267 12.07 -42.72 -10.51
N ALA A 268 11.19 -42.09 -9.74
CA ALA A 268 9.87 -41.64 -10.19
C ALA A 268 9.87 -40.21 -10.79
N ASP A 269 11.00 -39.48 -10.75
CA ASP A 269 11.09 -38.05 -11.10
C ASP A 269 10.01 -37.21 -10.37
N ALA A 270 9.79 -37.52 -9.08
CA ALA A 270 8.70 -37.00 -8.26
C ALA A 270 9.13 -36.75 -6.80
N PHE A 271 8.18 -36.38 -5.94
CA PHE A 271 8.38 -36.22 -4.50
C PHE A 271 7.50 -37.20 -3.71
N ASP A 272 8.09 -37.79 -2.67
CA ASP A 272 7.44 -38.64 -1.69
C ASP A 272 7.27 -37.92 -0.34
N TYR A 273 6.53 -38.58 0.56
CA TYR A 273 6.21 -38.06 1.88
C TYR A 273 7.04 -38.74 2.96
N ARG A 274 7.56 -37.96 3.90
CA ARG A 274 8.22 -38.46 5.11
C ARG A 274 7.61 -37.85 6.36
N CYS A 275 7.25 -38.70 7.31
CA CYS A 275 6.86 -38.26 8.65
C CYS A 275 8.12 -38.07 9.50
N HIS A 276 8.35 -36.87 10.00
CA HIS A 276 9.46 -36.56 10.90
C HIS A 276 9.11 -36.81 12.37
N PHE A 277 7.82 -36.81 12.73
CA PHE A 277 7.38 -37.06 14.09
C PHE A 277 5.90 -37.42 14.11
N LEU A 278 5.50 -38.42 14.90
CA LEU A 278 4.11 -38.79 15.10
C LEU A 278 3.86 -39.17 16.56
N ALA A 279 2.90 -38.52 17.21
CA ALA A 279 2.45 -38.87 18.54
C ALA A 279 0.93 -38.80 18.66
N SER A 280 0.37 -39.53 19.61
CA SER A 280 -1.06 -39.63 19.86
C SER A 280 -1.39 -39.53 21.34
N ASN A 281 -2.68 -39.36 21.66
CA ASN A 281 -3.20 -39.31 23.04
C ASN A 281 -2.61 -38.16 23.88
N ILE A 282 -2.33 -37.03 23.23
CA ILE A 282 -1.83 -35.83 23.91
C ILE A 282 -3.03 -35.05 24.43
N LYS A 283 -3.10 -34.91 25.74
CA LYS A 283 -4.18 -34.16 26.40
C LYS A 283 -3.89 -32.66 26.32
N ILE A 284 -4.83 -31.89 25.75
CA ILE A 284 -4.77 -30.43 25.72
C ILE A 284 -6.05 -29.82 26.31
N SER A 285 -5.91 -28.65 26.91
CA SER A 285 -7.03 -27.85 27.42
C SER A 285 -6.75 -26.36 27.22
N PRO A 286 -7.75 -25.47 27.35
CA PRO A 286 -7.53 -24.03 27.22
C PRO A 286 -6.52 -23.46 28.21
N THR A 287 -6.31 -24.13 29.34
CA THR A 287 -5.35 -23.75 30.39
C THR A 287 -4.02 -24.51 30.28
N GLN A 288 -4.03 -25.73 29.73
CA GLN A 288 -2.85 -26.55 29.48
C GLN A 288 -2.56 -26.64 27.98
N THR A 289 -1.77 -25.68 27.49
CA THR A 289 -1.49 -25.50 26.06
C THR A 289 -0.09 -25.95 25.64
N SER A 290 0.83 -26.02 26.59
CA SER A 290 2.26 -26.27 26.35
C SER A 290 2.53 -27.77 26.19
N VAL A 291 3.06 -28.16 25.03
CA VAL A 291 3.40 -29.55 24.67
C VAL A 291 4.87 -29.59 24.22
N SER A 292 5.71 -30.25 25.01
CA SER A 292 7.12 -30.47 24.67
C SER A 292 7.29 -31.84 24.04
N LEU A 293 7.63 -31.90 22.74
CA LEU A 293 7.73 -33.19 22.04
C LEU A 293 8.83 -34.09 22.63
N ALA A 294 9.90 -33.50 23.20
CA ALA A 294 10.96 -34.23 23.89
C ALA A 294 10.56 -34.87 25.23
N LYS A 295 9.43 -34.46 25.83
CA LYS A 295 8.99 -34.92 27.17
C LYS A 295 7.75 -35.83 27.11
N LEU A 296 7.37 -36.28 25.92
CA LEU A 296 6.25 -37.19 25.75
C LEU A 296 6.65 -38.60 26.21
N ASN A 297 5.68 -39.35 26.72
CA ASN A 297 5.92 -40.72 27.18
C ASN A 297 6.06 -41.66 25.98
N ASP A 298 6.77 -42.78 26.16
CA ASP A 298 6.94 -43.80 25.11
C ASP A 298 5.60 -44.40 24.64
N ASP A 299 4.59 -44.44 25.51
CA ASP A 299 3.23 -44.89 25.18
C ASP A 299 2.41 -43.87 24.35
N GLN A 300 2.97 -42.69 24.07
CA GLN A 300 2.34 -41.64 23.25
C GLN A 300 3.05 -41.44 21.91
N VAL A 301 4.35 -41.70 21.84
CA VAL A 301 5.17 -41.50 20.64
C VAL A 301 5.04 -42.73 19.73
N ILE A 302 4.56 -42.50 18.50
CA ILE A 302 4.45 -43.54 17.46
C ILE A 302 5.72 -43.55 16.61
N LEU A 303 6.13 -42.37 16.13
CA LEU A 303 7.38 -42.16 15.41
C LEU A 303 8.22 -41.10 16.15
N PRO A 304 9.47 -41.42 16.53
CA PRO A 304 10.33 -40.50 17.27
C PRO A 304 10.72 -39.29 16.42
N TRP A 305 11.32 -38.29 17.07
CA TRP A 305 11.73 -37.07 16.36
C TRP A 305 12.90 -37.34 15.41
N LEU A 306 12.67 -37.09 14.12
CA LEU A 306 13.70 -37.02 13.11
C LEU A 306 14.00 -35.55 12.80
N PRO A 307 15.27 -35.08 12.95
CA PRO A 307 15.65 -33.72 12.60
C PRO A 307 15.23 -33.34 11.18
N ALA A 308 14.83 -32.09 10.98
CA ALA A 308 14.60 -31.59 9.63
C ALA A 308 15.94 -31.42 8.88
N TYR A 309 15.99 -31.93 7.65
CA TYR A 309 17.17 -31.82 6.78
C TYR A 309 16.74 -31.70 5.33
N THR A 310 17.63 -31.13 4.50
CA THR A 310 17.43 -31.02 3.05
C THR A 310 18.77 -31.25 2.35
N GLN A 311 18.80 -32.17 1.38
CA GLN A 311 20.02 -32.48 0.63
C GLN A 311 20.44 -31.32 -0.28
N LYS A 312 21.73 -31.27 -0.59
CA LYS A 312 22.31 -30.15 -1.34
C LYS A 312 21.73 -30.12 -2.76
N GLY A 313 21.43 -28.92 -3.26
CA GLY A 313 20.92 -28.70 -4.61
C GLY A 313 19.40 -28.80 -4.78
N LEU A 314 18.69 -29.33 -3.78
CA LEU A 314 17.25 -29.16 -3.64
C LEU A 314 16.92 -27.74 -3.17
N ALA A 315 15.72 -27.25 -3.45
CA ALA A 315 15.30 -25.90 -3.09
C ALA A 315 15.14 -25.73 -1.57
N TYR A 316 14.10 -26.35 -1.01
CA TYR A 316 13.80 -26.40 0.43
C TYR A 316 12.77 -27.49 0.68
N SER A 317 12.67 -27.97 1.91
CA SER A 317 11.67 -28.95 2.34
C SER A 317 10.71 -28.32 3.34
N ARG A 318 9.40 -28.49 3.11
CA ARG A 318 8.31 -27.98 3.97
C ARG A 318 8.08 -28.94 5.13
N MET A 319 8.25 -28.50 6.36
CA MET A 319 7.94 -29.27 7.57
C MET A 319 6.57 -28.83 8.08
N SER A 320 5.54 -29.56 7.67
CA SER A 320 4.14 -29.24 7.97
C SER A 320 3.70 -29.95 9.24
N ILE A 321 3.28 -29.19 10.24
CA ILE A 321 2.87 -29.68 11.56
C ILE A 321 1.34 -29.67 11.62
N PHE A 322 0.73 -30.82 11.80
CA PHE A 322 -0.71 -30.98 11.94
C PHE A 322 -1.09 -31.44 13.34
N VAL A 323 -2.10 -30.80 13.90
CA VAL A 323 -2.77 -31.20 15.14
C VAL A 323 -4.13 -31.77 14.77
N LEU A 324 -4.34 -33.03 15.12
CA LEU A 324 -5.50 -33.83 14.77
C LEU A 324 -6.28 -34.17 16.05
N GLU A 325 -7.54 -33.78 16.13
CA GLU A 325 -8.43 -34.10 17.23
C GLU A 325 -8.92 -35.55 17.12
N GLN A 326 -8.82 -36.27 18.24
CA GLN A 326 -9.38 -37.61 18.42
C GLN A 326 -10.83 -37.50 18.88
N LYS A 327 -11.67 -38.49 18.53
CA LYS A 327 -13.05 -38.52 19.00
C LYS A 327 -13.09 -38.76 20.53
N ASP A 328 -14.08 -38.19 21.21
CA ASP A 328 -14.23 -38.35 22.66
C ASP A 328 -14.22 -39.83 23.08
N GLY A 329 -13.28 -40.21 23.98
CA GLY A 329 -13.11 -41.58 24.47
C GLY A 329 -12.31 -42.52 23.56
N GLN A 330 -11.83 -42.05 22.40
CA GLN A 330 -10.97 -42.84 21.50
C GLN A 330 -9.50 -42.72 21.94
N VAL A 331 -8.92 -43.82 22.44
CA VAL A 331 -7.49 -43.92 22.73
C VAL A 331 -6.82 -44.76 21.66
N LEU A 332 -5.76 -44.23 21.04
CA LEU A 332 -4.98 -44.97 20.05
C LEU A 332 -3.86 -45.76 20.72
N ASP A 333 -3.66 -47.02 20.37
CA ASP A 333 -2.53 -47.80 20.88
C ASP A 333 -1.25 -47.41 20.12
N ALA A 334 -0.40 -46.59 20.75
CA ALA A 334 0.82 -46.10 20.11
C ALA A 334 1.81 -47.22 19.77
N LYS A 335 1.88 -48.30 20.56
CA LYS A 335 2.82 -49.42 20.34
C LYS A 335 2.41 -50.27 19.15
N ALA A 336 1.12 -50.53 19.00
CA ALA A 336 0.60 -51.22 17.82
C ALA A 336 0.80 -50.37 16.55
N LEU A 337 0.68 -49.05 16.67
CA LEU A 337 0.88 -48.14 15.54
C LEU A 337 2.35 -47.97 15.15
N SER A 338 3.28 -47.98 16.11
CA SER A 338 4.71 -47.85 15.84
C SER A 338 5.28 -49.03 15.04
N GLN A 339 4.62 -50.20 15.10
CA GLN A 339 4.97 -51.37 14.27
C GLN A 339 4.41 -51.29 12.85
N ARG A 340 3.41 -50.43 12.61
CA ARG A 340 2.69 -50.35 11.33
C ARG A 340 3.15 -49.20 10.45
N TYR A 341 3.63 -48.11 11.06
CA TYR A 341 4.03 -46.91 10.35
C TYR A 341 5.55 -46.75 10.42
N GLU A 342 6.12 -46.35 9.30
CA GLU A 342 7.52 -45.98 9.18
C GLU A 342 7.65 -44.48 8.87
N HIS A 343 8.87 -43.96 8.94
CA HIS A 343 9.15 -42.57 8.62
C HIS A 343 8.92 -42.25 7.14
N ASP A 344 9.36 -43.13 6.24
CA ASP A 344 9.22 -42.97 4.79
C ASP A 344 7.84 -43.42 4.29
N ASP A 345 7.40 -42.89 3.14
CA ASP A 345 6.11 -43.15 2.49
C ASP A 345 4.86 -42.92 3.35
N PHE A 346 4.97 -42.05 4.36
CA PHE A 346 3.86 -41.75 5.26
C PHE A 346 2.87 -40.76 4.64
N ILE A 347 1.67 -41.22 4.33
CA ILE A 347 0.58 -40.38 3.80
C ILE A 347 -0.39 -39.98 4.93
N LEU A 348 -0.42 -38.68 5.26
CA LEU A 348 -1.25 -38.16 6.33
C LEU A 348 -2.76 -38.37 6.10
N ARG A 349 -3.25 -38.25 4.86
CA ARG A 349 -4.67 -38.45 4.51
C ARG A 349 -5.16 -39.83 4.92
N SER A 350 -4.41 -40.87 4.55
CA SER A 350 -4.71 -42.26 4.89
C SER A 350 -4.70 -42.50 6.40
N PHE A 351 -3.85 -41.79 7.15
CA PHE A 351 -3.82 -41.85 8.62
C PHE A 351 -5.07 -41.21 9.24
N VAL A 352 -5.45 -40.02 8.75
CA VAL A 352 -6.64 -39.28 9.19
C VAL A 352 -7.91 -40.10 8.95
N ASP A 353 -8.07 -40.66 7.75
CA ASP A 353 -9.26 -41.43 7.37
C ASP A 353 -9.36 -42.75 8.14
N ARG A 354 -8.25 -43.47 8.30
CA ARG A 354 -8.22 -44.78 8.98
C ARG A 354 -8.57 -44.68 10.46
N HIS A 355 -8.15 -43.60 11.13
CA HIS A 355 -8.37 -43.40 12.56
C HIS A 355 -9.48 -42.42 12.87
N VAL A 356 -10.21 -41.95 11.84
CA VAL A 356 -11.34 -41.01 11.96
C VAL A 356 -10.96 -39.76 12.76
N LEU A 357 -9.81 -39.19 12.42
CA LEU A 357 -9.28 -38.00 13.08
C LEU A 357 -9.78 -36.73 12.40
N LYS A 358 -9.82 -35.63 13.14
CA LYS A 358 -10.21 -34.33 12.58
C LYS A 358 -9.04 -33.34 12.59
N PRO A 359 -8.58 -32.82 11.46
CA PRO A 359 -7.52 -31.81 11.46
C PRO A 359 -8.05 -30.48 12.01
N VAL A 360 -7.45 -29.99 13.10
CA VAL A 360 -7.93 -28.80 13.86
C VAL A 360 -6.91 -27.69 13.96
N GLY A 361 -5.62 -27.99 13.80
CA GLY A 361 -4.54 -27.03 13.87
C GLY A 361 -3.45 -27.33 12.84
N VAL A 362 -2.79 -26.28 12.36
CA VAL A 362 -1.65 -26.39 11.44
C VAL A 362 -0.64 -25.28 11.70
N ASN A 363 0.63 -25.62 11.58
CA ASN A 363 1.72 -24.67 11.44
C ASN A 363 2.78 -25.30 10.51
N LEU A 364 3.77 -24.54 10.06
CA LEU A 364 4.84 -25.07 9.23
C LEU A 364 6.12 -24.28 9.41
N PHE A 365 7.24 -24.92 9.13
CA PHE A 365 8.53 -24.24 8.92
C PHE A 365 9.23 -24.87 7.72
N ARG A 366 10.32 -24.27 7.25
CA ARG A 366 11.08 -24.78 6.10
C ARG A 366 12.50 -25.11 6.50
N SER A 367 13.02 -26.19 5.95
CA SER A 367 14.44 -26.55 6.01
C SER A 367 15.07 -26.34 4.64
N ARG A 368 16.36 -25.97 4.60
CA ARG A 368 17.17 -25.94 3.38
C ARG A 368 18.57 -26.41 3.71
N HIS A 369 19.32 -26.82 2.70
CA HIS A 369 20.71 -27.24 2.91
C HIS A 369 21.54 -26.08 3.47
N ASP A 370 22.27 -26.36 4.54
CA ASP A 370 23.19 -25.45 5.22
C ASP A 370 24.48 -26.16 5.63
N GLU A 371 25.43 -25.41 6.21
CA GLU A 371 26.72 -25.93 6.66
C GLU A 371 26.58 -27.02 7.74
N GLY A 372 25.52 -26.96 8.55
CA GLY A 372 25.28 -27.91 9.63
C GLY A 372 24.64 -29.23 9.17
N THR A 373 24.01 -29.24 7.99
CA THR A 373 23.12 -30.32 7.56
C THR A 373 23.84 -31.66 7.52
N ALA A 374 25.04 -31.72 6.94
CA ALA A 374 25.80 -32.97 6.84
C ALA A 374 26.16 -33.54 8.22
N GLY A 375 26.53 -32.67 9.17
CA GLY A 375 26.85 -33.07 10.54
C GLY A 375 25.61 -33.56 11.32
N VAL A 376 24.46 -32.90 11.14
CA VAL A 376 23.19 -33.32 11.75
C VAL A 376 22.75 -34.67 11.20
N MET A 377 22.82 -34.86 9.87
CA MET A 377 22.50 -36.14 9.24
C MET A 377 23.41 -37.26 9.75
N GLN A 378 24.71 -37.01 9.89
CA GLN A 378 25.65 -38.00 10.42
C GLN A 378 25.34 -38.39 11.87
N ARG A 379 25.05 -37.40 12.76
CA ARG A 379 24.69 -37.67 14.16
C ARG A 379 23.35 -38.40 14.30
N ALA A 380 22.40 -38.12 13.42
CA ALA A 380 21.09 -38.78 13.37
C ALA A 380 21.10 -40.11 12.60
N GLY A 381 22.24 -40.55 12.05
CA GLY A 381 22.34 -41.81 11.29
C GLY A 381 21.64 -41.78 9.91
N ILE A 382 21.42 -40.59 9.35
CA ILE A 382 20.65 -40.39 8.12
C ILE A 382 21.58 -40.47 6.89
N PRO A 383 21.34 -41.37 5.93
CA PRO A 383 22.16 -41.50 4.74
C PRO A 383 21.96 -40.34 3.75
N GLY A 384 22.89 -40.18 2.81
CA GLY A 384 22.73 -39.25 1.69
C GLY A 384 23.18 -37.80 1.95
N GLY A 385 23.93 -37.53 3.03
CA GLY A 385 24.53 -36.20 3.27
C GLY A 385 25.61 -35.79 2.26
N HIS A 386 26.16 -36.76 1.51
CA HIS A 386 27.14 -36.54 0.45
C HIS A 386 26.50 -36.42 -0.96
N VAL A 387 25.18 -36.53 -1.06
CA VAL A 387 24.45 -36.49 -2.34
C VAL A 387 24.06 -35.05 -2.68
N GLU A 388 24.27 -34.67 -3.94
CA GLU A 388 23.93 -33.35 -4.47
C GLU A 388 23.05 -33.47 -5.71
N PHE A 389 21.90 -32.79 -5.69
CA PHE A 389 20.98 -32.70 -6.82
C PHE A 389 21.36 -31.55 -7.74
N LYS A 390 21.29 -31.79 -9.05
CA LYS A 390 21.49 -30.75 -10.06
C LYS A 390 20.25 -30.66 -10.93
N ARG A 391 19.97 -29.45 -11.42
CA ARG A 391 18.86 -29.22 -12.36
C ARG A 391 19.05 -30.10 -13.59
N LYS A 392 18.02 -30.90 -13.92
CA LYS A 392 17.94 -31.69 -15.15
C LYS A 392 18.07 -30.75 -16.35
N LYS A 393 19.09 -30.94 -17.17
CA LYS A 393 19.25 -30.16 -18.41
C LYS A 393 18.31 -30.73 -19.44
N ILE A 394 17.36 -29.93 -19.90
CA ILE A 394 16.51 -30.28 -21.03
C ILE A 394 17.32 -29.99 -22.28
N GLU A 395 17.78 -31.04 -22.96
CA GLU A 395 18.40 -30.86 -24.27
C GLU A 395 17.33 -30.34 -25.24
N PRO A 396 17.64 -29.33 -26.06
CA PRO A 396 16.68 -28.86 -27.05
C PRO A 396 16.32 -30.02 -27.97
N LEU A 397 15.02 -30.26 -28.17
CA LEU A 397 14.55 -31.26 -29.12
C LEU A 397 15.24 -31.03 -30.46
N PRO A 398 15.74 -32.09 -31.13
CA PRO A 398 16.47 -31.95 -32.37
C PRO A 398 15.58 -31.29 -33.43
N TYR A 399 15.83 -30.01 -33.68
CA TYR A 399 15.21 -29.30 -34.80
C TYR A 399 15.79 -29.88 -36.09
N LYS A 400 14.96 -30.59 -36.87
CA LYS A 400 15.31 -30.97 -38.25
C LYS A 400 15.45 -29.70 -39.08
N LYS A 401 16.67 -29.13 -39.13
CA LYS A 401 17.03 -28.17 -40.17
C LYS A 401 16.90 -28.87 -41.52
N LEU A 402 16.03 -28.35 -42.39
CA LEU A 402 16.11 -28.62 -43.82
C LEU A 402 17.57 -28.41 -44.28
N PRO A 403 18.23 -29.40 -44.90
CA PRO A 403 19.59 -29.25 -45.37
C PRO A 403 19.61 -28.19 -46.47
N GLY A 404 20.19 -27.01 -46.20
CA GLY A 404 20.36 -25.96 -47.22
C GLY A 404 20.01 -24.52 -46.83
N SER A 405 19.39 -24.26 -45.67
CA SER A 405 18.99 -22.89 -45.25
C SER A 405 20.14 -22.01 -44.72
N ARG A 406 21.34 -22.16 -45.27
CA ARG A 406 22.50 -21.30 -45.03
C ARG A 406 22.66 -20.28 -46.18
N TYR A 407 21.57 -19.62 -46.61
CA TYR A 407 21.62 -18.61 -47.68
C TYR A 407 20.65 -17.44 -47.43
N ARG A 408 20.90 -16.58 -46.43
CA ARG A 408 20.41 -15.17 -46.54
C ARG A 408 21.02 -14.10 -45.62
N THR A 409 21.88 -14.41 -44.67
CA THR A 409 22.37 -13.39 -43.71
C THR A 409 23.73 -12.78 -44.02
N THR A 410 24.61 -13.45 -44.79
CA THR A 410 25.96 -12.90 -45.07
C THR A 410 25.99 -11.86 -46.21
N ILE A 411 25.00 -11.84 -47.12
CA ILE A 411 24.99 -10.93 -48.29
C ILE A 411 24.33 -9.57 -47.99
N GLN A 412 23.51 -9.45 -46.93
CA GLN A 412 22.82 -8.19 -46.62
C GLN A 412 23.68 -7.17 -45.87
N TYR A 413 24.69 -7.59 -45.10
CA TYR A 413 25.58 -6.68 -44.38
C TYR A 413 26.52 -5.88 -45.29
N GLY A 414 26.88 -6.41 -46.48
CA GLY A 414 27.75 -5.72 -47.44
C GLY A 414 27.04 -4.75 -48.39
N LYS A 415 25.74 -4.91 -48.65
CA LYS A 415 24.97 -4.07 -49.60
C LYS A 415 24.29 -2.86 -48.96
N HIS A 416 24.05 -2.85 -47.64
CA HIS A 416 23.37 -1.74 -46.96
C HIS A 416 24.23 -0.48 -46.79
N LYS A 417 25.56 -0.60 -46.69
CA LYS A 417 26.48 0.56 -46.63
C LYS A 417 26.55 1.37 -47.94
N LYS A 418 26.29 0.76 -49.10
CA LYS A 418 26.29 1.44 -50.41
C LYS A 418 24.91 2.01 -50.82
N ARG A 419 23.81 1.54 -50.23
CA ARG A 419 22.44 2.01 -50.55
C ARG A 419 21.98 3.23 -49.75
N GLN A 420 22.54 3.48 -48.56
CA GLN A 420 22.24 4.70 -47.79
C GLN A 420 22.74 5.98 -48.48
N GLY A 421 23.76 5.92 -49.34
CA GLY A 421 24.18 7.07 -50.16
C GLY A 421 23.24 7.41 -51.33
N ALA A 422 22.43 6.45 -51.81
CA ALA A 422 21.61 6.63 -53.02
C ALA A 422 20.11 6.87 -52.71
N ALA A 423 19.61 6.39 -51.57
CA ALA A 423 18.20 6.58 -51.18
C ALA A 423 17.87 8.04 -50.81
N ILE A 424 18.87 8.80 -50.35
CA ILE A 424 18.80 10.25 -50.12
C ILE A 424 18.47 11.03 -51.42
N ARG A 425 18.72 10.44 -52.61
CA ARG A 425 18.40 11.05 -53.92
C ARG A 425 17.07 10.63 -54.54
N LYS A 426 16.48 9.49 -54.14
CA LYS A 426 15.28 8.93 -54.80
C LYS A 426 13.97 9.28 -54.07
N ALA A 427 14.04 9.53 -52.77
CA ALA A 427 12.90 10.02 -51.99
C ALA A 427 12.43 11.42 -52.48
N THR A 428 13.34 12.21 -53.05
CA THR A 428 13.05 13.54 -53.64
C THR A 428 12.21 13.47 -54.92
N LEU A 429 12.08 12.31 -55.58
CA LEU A 429 11.52 12.25 -56.94
C LEU A 429 10.18 11.51 -57.08
N VAL A 430 9.80 10.64 -56.14
CA VAL A 430 8.53 9.87 -56.26
C VAL A 430 7.35 10.58 -55.58
N ILE A 431 7.64 11.57 -54.73
CA ILE A 431 6.69 12.63 -54.34
C ILE A 431 6.13 13.37 -55.57
N ALA A 432 6.75 13.23 -56.77
CA ALA A 432 6.27 13.79 -58.03
C ALA A 432 5.35 12.87 -58.87
N LYS A 433 5.11 11.62 -58.46
CA LYS A 433 4.17 10.72 -59.15
C LYS A 433 3.42 9.92 -58.08
N MET A 434 2.42 10.45 -57.38
CA MET A 434 1.22 11.07 -57.94
C MET A 434 0.73 10.37 -59.20
N ALA A 435 -0.58 10.13 -59.21
CA ALA A 435 -1.37 9.65 -60.32
C ALA A 435 -1.41 8.12 -60.52
N SER A 436 -2.65 7.69 -60.75
CA SER A 436 -3.10 6.43 -61.34
C SER A 436 -2.86 5.19 -60.47
N SER A 437 -3.84 4.78 -59.66
CA SER A 437 -5.02 3.97 -60.05
C SER A 437 -4.65 2.48 -60.20
N VAL A 438 -5.24 1.60 -59.38
CA VAL A 438 -6.30 0.63 -59.80
C VAL A 438 -5.64 -0.59 -60.50
N GLU A 439 -5.91 -1.87 -60.24
CA GLU A 439 -6.97 -2.61 -59.55
C GLU A 439 -6.46 -4.03 -59.26
N MET A 440 -7.27 -4.77 -58.51
CA MET A 440 -7.09 -6.16 -58.11
C MET A 440 -8.16 -7.02 -58.82
N THR A 441 -7.83 -8.22 -59.29
CA THR A 441 -8.79 -9.28 -59.70
C THR A 441 -8.32 -10.62 -59.10
N VAL A 442 -9.01 -11.24 -58.12
CA VAL A 442 -10.17 -12.18 -58.22
C VAL A 442 -9.67 -13.57 -58.71
N ASN A 443 -9.90 -14.77 -58.13
CA ASN A 443 -10.88 -15.32 -57.18
C ASN A 443 -10.46 -16.76 -56.72
N PRO A 444 -11.32 -17.66 -56.15
CA PRO A 444 -11.12 -18.24 -54.81
C PRO A 444 -11.25 -19.79 -54.80
N LYS A 445 -11.54 -20.35 -53.61
CA LYS A 445 -11.93 -21.74 -53.29
C LYS A 445 -10.74 -22.71 -53.23
N ASP A 446 -10.57 -23.55 -52.22
CA ASP A 446 -11.57 -24.38 -51.55
C ASP A 446 -11.42 -24.51 -50.02
N THR A 447 -12.59 -24.66 -49.41
CA THR A 447 -12.91 -25.17 -48.07
C THR A 447 -12.66 -26.68 -47.95
N GLN A 448 -12.24 -27.18 -46.78
CA GLN A 448 -12.94 -28.26 -46.04
C GLN A 448 -12.30 -28.65 -44.70
N ASN A 449 -13.20 -29.01 -43.77
CA ASN A 449 -13.08 -29.85 -42.56
C ASN A 449 -12.75 -29.21 -41.20
N TYR A 450 -13.82 -29.07 -40.41
CA TYR A 450 -13.88 -28.84 -38.97
C TYR A 450 -14.62 -30.01 -38.31
N GLN A 451 -13.96 -30.72 -37.42
CA GLN A 451 -14.46 -31.48 -36.26
C GLN A 451 -13.24 -31.55 -35.33
N GLY A 452 -13.22 -31.20 -34.06
CA GLY A 452 -14.19 -30.85 -33.02
C GLY A 452 -13.39 -31.13 -31.74
N ASP A 453 -13.24 -30.18 -30.81
CA ASP A 453 -12.70 -30.52 -29.49
C ASP A 453 -13.15 -29.56 -28.40
N GLU A 454 -13.38 -30.16 -27.25
CA GLU A 454 -14.03 -29.66 -26.06
C GLU A 454 -13.14 -28.67 -25.28
N THR A 455 -13.81 -27.79 -24.56
CA THR A 455 -13.25 -26.77 -23.66
C THR A 455 -12.35 -27.38 -22.58
N LYS A 456 -11.06 -27.04 -22.60
CA LYS A 456 -10.15 -27.15 -21.45
C LYS A 456 -9.62 -25.76 -21.08
N ASP A 457 -9.85 -25.41 -19.82
CA ASP A 457 -9.33 -24.24 -19.14
C ASP A 457 -7.81 -24.18 -19.24
N ALA A 458 -7.29 -23.10 -19.80
CA ALA A 458 -5.86 -22.90 -20.00
C ALA A 458 -5.18 -22.49 -18.69
N GLU A 459 -4.44 -23.43 -18.11
CA GLU A 459 -3.42 -23.21 -17.09
C GLU A 459 -2.36 -22.21 -17.57
N VAL A 460 -2.18 -21.13 -16.82
CA VAL A 460 -1.28 -20.02 -17.12
C VAL A 460 0.17 -20.42 -16.80
N THR A 461 0.97 -20.66 -17.82
CA THR A 461 2.43 -20.84 -17.70
C THR A 461 3.13 -19.48 -17.63
N VAL A 462 3.60 -19.11 -16.44
CA VAL A 462 4.44 -17.93 -16.22
C VAL A 462 5.87 -18.27 -16.60
N TRP A 463 6.40 -17.64 -17.65
CA TRP A 463 7.81 -17.73 -18.01
C TRP A 463 8.64 -16.77 -17.13
N ASP A 464 9.41 -17.33 -16.20
CA ASP A 464 10.43 -16.62 -15.43
C ASP A 464 11.58 -16.16 -16.32
N THR A 465 11.77 -14.85 -16.45
CA THR A 465 13.04 -14.27 -16.93
C THR A 465 13.75 -13.61 -15.74
N GLU A 466 14.38 -14.45 -14.92
CA GLU A 466 15.03 -14.10 -13.64
C GLU A 466 16.48 -13.55 -13.81
N SER A 467 16.94 -13.26 -15.02
CA SER A 467 18.38 -13.08 -15.28
C SER A 467 18.98 -11.69 -15.03
N ASP A 468 18.31 -10.76 -14.34
CA ASP A 468 18.86 -9.40 -14.10
C ASP A 468 18.39 -8.74 -12.78
N ILE A 469 18.33 -9.50 -11.69
CA ILE A 469 18.01 -8.94 -10.37
C ILE A 469 19.24 -8.21 -9.80
N SER A 470 19.12 -6.88 -9.71
CA SER A 470 20.11 -6.04 -9.01
C SER A 470 20.32 -6.52 -7.57
N LYS A 471 21.56 -6.45 -7.07
CA LYS A 471 21.92 -6.83 -5.69
C LYS A 471 21.12 -6.09 -4.58
N ASN A 472 20.38 -5.02 -4.91
CA ASN A 472 19.46 -4.29 -4.00
C ASN A 472 18.23 -3.68 -4.76
N PRO A 473 17.12 -4.41 -4.93
CA PRO A 473 15.95 -3.91 -5.66
C PRO A 473 15.28 -2.70 -4.98
N LYS A 474 15.15 -2.70 -3.65
CA LYS A 474 14.54 -1.59 -2.87
C LYS A 474 15.24 -0.24 -3.06
N GLN A 475 16.58 -0.24 -3.08
CA GLN A 475 17.37 0.99 -3.27
C GLN A 475 17.18 1.55 -4.68
N THR A 476 17.02 0.66 -5.67
CA THR A 476 16.79 1.06 -7.07
C THR A 476 15.41 1.70 -7.24
N SER A 477 14.34 1.09 -6.71
CA SER A 477 12.98 1.66 -6.80
C SER A 477 12.87 2.99 -6.04
N TRP A 478 13.48 3.10 -4.84
CA TRP A 478 13.53 4.37 -4.09
C TRP A 478 14.27 5.48 -4.85
N PHE A 479 15.40 5.16 -5.49
CA PHE A 479 16.16 6.14 -6.28
C PHE A 479 15.35 6.67 -7.47
N VAL A 480 14.56 5.81 -8.14
CA VAL A 480 13.66 6.23 -9.22
C VAL A 480 12.58 7.20 -8.71
N ILE A 481 11.95 6.89 -7.58
CA ILE A 481 10.93 7.76 -6.96
C ILE A 481 11.55 9.12 -6.60
N PHE A 482 12.75 9.13 -6.00
CA PHE A 482 13.45 10.35 -5.64
C PHE A 482 13.84 11.20 -6.87
N ALA A 483 14.37 10.56 -7.91
CA ALA A 483 14.72 11.25 -9.15
C ALA A 483 13.48 11.86 -9.83
N SER A 484 12.35 11.14 -9.85
CA SER A 484 11.04 11.64 -10.32
C SER A 484 10.52 12.80 -9.46
N ALA A 485 10.78 12.81 -8.15
CA ALA A 485 10.36 13.89 -7.25
C ALA A 485 11.10 15.20 -7.58
N LEU A 486 12.43 15.14 -7.75
CA LEU A 486 13.25 16.30 -8.12
C LEU A 486 12.94 16.82 -9.52
N ALA A 487 12.60 15.93 -10.45
CA ALA A 487 12.08 16.24 -11.76
C ALA A 487 10.82 17.12 -11.68
N ASN A 488 9.78 16.66 -10.97
CA ASN A 488 8.54 17.42 -10.78
C ASN A 488 8.78 18.74 -10.03
N PHE A 489 9.73 18.78 -9.11
CA PHE A 489 10.15 20.03 -8.45
C PHE A 489 10.75 21.03 -9.44
N SER A 490 11.67 20.58 -10.31
CA SER A 490 12.27 21.38 -11.37
C SER A 490 11.19 21.94 -12.32
N ASP A 491 10.24 21.11 -12.72
CA ASP A 491 9.14 21.52 -13.60
C ASP A 491 8.20 22.53 -12.92
N GLY A 492 7.88 22.32 -11.64
CA GLY A 492 7.14 23.28 -10.84
C GLY A 492 7.84 24.64 -10.79
N TYR A 493 9.16 24.65 -10.63
CA TYR A 493 9.96 25.88 -10.63
C TYR A 493 9.87 26.59 -11.99
N GLN A 494 10.01 25.85 -13.10
CA GLN A 494 9.92 26.40 -14.45
C GLN A 494 8.55 27.03 -14.75
N ASN A 495 7.46 26.40 -14.31
CA ASN A 495 6.11 26.95 -14.47
C ASN A 495 5.91 28.27 -13.70
N ASN A 496 6.50 28.39 -12.51
CA ASN A 496 6.35 29.59 -11.67
C ASN A 496 7.17 30.79 -12.16
N LEU A 497 8.22 30.59 -12.97
CA LEU A 497 9.03 31.68 -13.53
C LEU A 497 8.20 32.68 -14.35
N SER A 498 7.14 32.25 -15.03
CA SER A 498 6.26 33.14 -15.82
C SER A 498 5.59 34.20 -14.93
N SER A 499 5.19 33.83 -13.71
CA SER A 499 4.56 34.74 -12.76
C SER A 499 5.47 35.91 -12.38
N HIS A 500 6.75 35.64 -12.07
CA HIS A 500 7.74 36.67 -11.76
C HIS A 500 8.22 37.44 -12.99
N THR A 501 8.32 36.77 -14.14
CA THR A 501 8.69 37.40 -15.42
C THR A 501 7.69 38.47 -15.82
N ASN A 502 6.39 38.20 -15.67
CA ASN A 502 5.33 39.15 -15.96
C ASN A 502 5.46 40.43 -15.11
N VAL A 503 5.80 40.31 -13.83
CA VAL A 503 6.02 41.47 -12.95
C VAL A 503 7.27 42.24 -13.35
N VAL A 504 8.40 41.55 -13.56
CA VAL A 504 9.66 42.20 -13.98
C VAL A 504 9.45 42.97 -15.28
N PHE A 505 8.91 42.35 -16.32
CA PHE A 505 8.72 42.99 -17.62
C PHE A 505 7.69 44.13 -17.57
N SER A 506 6.63 44.00 -16.77
CA SER A 506 5.67 45.09 -16.58
C SER A 506 6.32 46.34 -15.98
N HIS A 507 7.28 46.18 -15.07
CA HIS A 507 8.00 47.30 -14.46
C HIS A 507 9.18 47.81 -15.29
N THR A 508 9.91 46.93 -16.00
CA THR A 508 11.09 47.36 -16.79
C THR A 508 10.74 47.89 -18.18
N LEU A 509 9.71 47.35 -18.83
CA LEU A 509 9.34 47.69 -20.21
C LEU A 509 8.08 48.57 -20.30
N GLY A 510 7.33 48.70 -19.19
CA GLY A 510 6.16 49.57 -19.09
C GLY A 510 5.14 49.30 -20.22
N LYS A 511 4.78 50.35 -20.97
CA LYS A 511 3.77 50.28 -22.04
C LYS A 511 4.15 49.36 -23.21
N ALA A 512 5.43 49.06 -23.41
CA ALA A 512 5.86 48.14 -24.47
C ALA A 512 5.46 46.68 -24.17
N TYR A 513 5.16 46.36 -22.91
CA TYR A 513 4.73 45.03 -22.49
C TYR A 513 3.20 44.96 -22.39
N THR A 514 2.55 44.71 -23.53
CA THR A 514 1.08 44.62 -23.62
C THR A 514 0.54 43.32 -23.02
N SER A 515 -0.74 43.30 -22.66
CA SER A 515 -1.45 42.11 -22.15
C SER A 515 -1.36 40.92 -23.12
N THR A 516 -1.39 41.19 -24.43
CA THR A 516 -1.21 40.17 -25.48
C THR A 516 0.18 39.53 -25.42
N ILE A 517 1.23 40.34 -25.25
CA ILE A 517 2.62 39.83 -25.15
C ILE A 517 2.81 39.05 -23.85
N GLN A 518 2.26 39.56 -22.74
CA GLN A 518 2.29 38.88 -21.45
C GLN A 518 1.67 37.48 -21.52
N THR A 519 0.47 37.41 -22.12
CA THR A 519 -0.26 36.16 -22.32
C THR A 519 0.51 35.21 -23.25
N ARG A 520 1.10 35.74 -24.35
CA ARG A 520 1.91 34.95 -25.29
C ARG A 520 3.13 34.30 -24.62
N ILE A 521 3.91 35.07 -23.86
CA ILE A 521 5.11 34.55 -23.16
C ILE A 521 4.70 33.50 -22.11
N SER A 522 3.62 33.76 -21.39
CA SER A 522 3.06 32.82 -20.40
C SER A 522 2.60 31.51 -21.05
N ASN A 523 1.93 31.59 -22.21
CA ASN A 523 1.42 30.44 -22.96
C ASN A 523 2.49 29.65 -23.71
N ALA A 524 3.63 30.26 -24.03
CA ALA A 524 4.68 29.61 -24.80
C ALA A 524 5.16 28.28 -24.17
N LEU A 525 5.35 28.27 -22.85
CA LEU A 525 5.74 27.07 -22.11
C LEU A 525 4.64 26.00 -22.15
N LEU A 526 3.36 26.39 -22.02
CA LEU A 526 2.22 25.48 -22.03
C LEU A 526 2.03 24.82 -23.40
N VAL A 527 2.12 25.60 -24.48
CA VAL A 527 2.03 25.10 -25.85
C VAL A 527 3.22 24.18 -26.16
N GLY A 528 4.43 24.58 -25.76
CA GLY A 528 5.60 23.71 -25.83
C GLY A 528 5.37 22.40 -25.08
N ALA A 529 4.77 22.44 -23.89
CA ALA A 529 4.47 21.26 -23.09
C ALA A 529 3.51 20.30 -23.79
N VAL A 530 2.46 20.79 -24.46
CA VAL A 530 1.57 19.94 -25.28
C VAL A 530 2.35 19.21 -26.37
N ILE A 531 3.22 19.92 -27.11
CA ILE A 531 4.06 19.34 -28.16
C ILE A 531 4.99 18.27 -27.56
N GLY A 532 5.63 18.56 -26.44
CA GLY A 532 6.49 17.63 -25.71
C GLY A 532 5.77 16.37 -25.26
N ILE A 533 4.58 16.51 -24.67
CA ILE A 533 3.75 15.38 -24.21
C ILE A 533 3.35 14.48 -25.38
N ILE A 534 2.94 15.04 -26.53
CA ILE A 534 2.51 14.24 -27.68
C ILE A 534 3.69 13.48 -28.29
N ILE A 535 4.82 14.17 -28.53
CA ILE A 535 5.99 13.56 -29.16
C ILE A 535 6.62 12.50 -28.25
N LEU A 536 6.82 12.83 -26.97
CA LEU A 536 7.51 11.94 -26.05
C LEU A 536 6.61 10.95 -25.31
N GLY A 537 5.31 11.24 -25.17
CA GLY A 537 4.32 10.25 -24.74
C GLY A 537 4.17 9.10 -25.73
N TYR A 538 4.31 9.35 -27.04
CA TYR A 538 4.32 8.31 -28.06
C TYR A 538 5.63 7.48 -28.05
N THR A 539 6.77 8.16 -27.95
CA THR A 539 8.08 7.49 -28.06
C THR A 539 8.53 6.79 -26.78
N CYS A 540 8.05 7.21 -25.59
CA CYS A 540 8.49 6.64 -24.31
C CYS A 540 8.03 5.20 -24.09
N ASP A 541 6.87 4.82 -24.63
CA ASP A 541 6.35 3.46 -24.55
C ASP A 541 7.04 2.55 -25.59
N ILE A 542 7.44 3.06 -26.76
CA ILE A 542 8.03 2.27 -27.86
C ILE A 542 9.54 2.04 -27.71
N TRP A 543 10.32 3.07 -27.35
CA TRP A 543 11.78 3.03 -27.48
C TRP A 543 12.51 2.75 -26.16
N SER A 544 12.48 3.70 -25.22
CA SER A 544 13.04 3.57 -23.87
C SER A 544 12.65 4.79 -23.04
N ARG A 545 12.19 4.56 -21.80
CA ARG A 545 11.82 5.64 -20.87
C ARG A 545 13.03 6.45 -20.43
N ARG A 546 14.16 5.79 -20.14
CA ARG A 546 15.43 6.47 -19.84
C ARG A 546 15.89 7.39 -20.99
N GLY A 547 15.78 6.94 -22.24
CA GLY A 547 16.18 7.74 -23.40
C GLY A 547 15.35 9.02 -23.55
N GLY A 548 14.02 8.92 -23.42
CA GLY A 548 13.11 10.08 -23.47
C GLY A 548 13.36 11.07 -22.33
N LEU A 549 13.63 10.57 -21.12
CA LEU A 549 13.98 11.41 -19.97
C LEU A 549 15.31 12.18 -20.21
N TRP A 550 16.27 11.61 -20.93
CA TRP A 550 17.50 12.34 -21.25
C TRP A 550 17.28 13.52 -22.20
N VAL A 551 16.49 13.30 -23.26
CA VAL A 551 16.18 14.32 -24.27
C VAL A 551 15.41 15.49 -23.64
N THR A 552 14.42 15.19 -22.80
CA THR A 552 13.60 16.22 -22.10
C THR A 552 14.42 17.11 -21.21
N SER A 553 15.25 16.54 -20.32
CA SER A 553 16.13 17.34 -19.46
C SER A 553 17.04 18.25 -20.27
N SER A 554 17.58 17.76 -21.39
CA SER A 554 18.47 18.53 -22.24
C SER A 554 17.76 19.74 -22.84
N LEU A 555 16.51 19.58 -23.28
CA LEU A 555 15.67 20.67 -23.79
C LEU A 555 15.33 21.70 -22.70
N VAL A 556 15.01 21.25 -21.46
CA VAL A 556 14.76 22.18 -20.34
C VAL A 556 16.01 22.99 -20.01
N VAL A 557 17.18 22.37 -19.98
CA VAL A 557 18.46 23.05 -19.73
C VAL A 557 18.73 24.09 -20.81
N ILE A 558 18.64 23.71 -22.09
CA ILE A 558 18.88 24.61 -23.22
C ILE A 558 17.89 25.79 -23.20
N GLY A 559 16.60 25.52 -23.06
CA GLY A 559 15.57 26.57 -23.03
C GLY A 559 15.72 27.52 -21.84
N SER A 560 16.12 27.00 -20.67
CA SER A 560 16.37 27.81 -19.48
C SER A 560 17.62 28.69 -19.65
N LEU A 561 18.70 28.14 -20.20
CA LEU A 561 19.91 28.90 -20.54
C LEU A 561 19.59 30.02 -21.53
N LEU A 562 18.85 29.74 -22.60
CA LEU A 562 18.41 30.77 -23.54
C LEU A 562 17.60 31.85 -22.81
N SER A 563 16.68 31.47 -21.93
CA SER A 563 15.86 32.44 -21.19
C SER A 563 16.70 33.34 -20.25
N THR A 564 17.86 32.89 -19.75
CA THR A 564 18.77 33.75 -18.96
C THR A 564 19.39 34.88 -19.78
N LEU A 565 19.48 34.74 -21.10
CA LEU A 565 20.15 35.67 -22.01
C LEU A 565 19.21 36.70 -22.65
N VAL A 566 17.98 36.82 -22.15
CA VAL A 566 16.93 37.65 -22.78
C VAL A 566 17.30 39.14 -22.82
N PHE A 567 17.91 39.68 -21.77
CA PHE A 567 18.23 41.12 -21.69
C PHE A 567 19.39 41.53 -22.59
N GLN A 568 20.21 40.60 -23.05
CA GLN A 568 21.28 40.86 -24.01
C GLN A 568 20.70 41.14 -25.41
N VAL A 569 19.57 40.51 -25.74
CA VAL A 569 18.83 40.69 -27.00
C VAL A 569 18.06 42.02 -27.02
N GLU A 570 17.85 42.66 -25.87
CA GLU A 570 17.18 43.97 -25.76
C GLU A 570 17.83 45.04 -26.67
N SER A 571 19.15 44.95 -26.87
CA SER A 571 19.94 45.83 -27.76
C SER A 571 19.53 45.76 -29.23
N GLN A 572 18.92 44.66 -29.69
CA GLN A 572 18.48 44.46 -31.08
C GLN A 572 17.03 44.96 -31.29
N GLY A 573 16.26 45.11 -30.22
CA GLY A 573 14.88 45.59 -30.25
C GLY A 573 14.00 44.88 -29.24
N VAL A 574 13.05 45.61 -28.64
CA VAL A 574 12.13 45.06 -27.62
C VAL A 574 11.23 43.97 -28.22
N SER A 575 10.79 44.11 -29.47
CA SER A 575 9.99 43.08 -30.16
C SER A 575 10.75 41.76 -30.32
N ASP A 576 12.03 41.85 -30.70
CA ASP A 576 12.89 40.68 -30.91
C ASP A 576 13.22 39.99 -29.59
N MET A 577 13.46 40.77 -28.53
CA MET A 577 13.57 40.26 -27.15
C MET A 577 12.31 39.47 -26.74
N MET A 578 11.10 39.96 -27.06
CA MET A 578 9.85 39.26 -26.71
C MET A 578 9.68 37.95 -27.48
N TRP A 579 10.05 37.92 -28.77
CA TRP A 579 10.00 36.69 -29.58
C TRP A 579 11.07 35.69 -29.13
N TYR A 580 12.28 36.16 -28.85
CA TYR A 580 13.35 35.34 -28.28
C TYR A 580 12.89 34.66 -26.98
N MET A 581 12.29 35.42 -26.07
CA MET A 581 11.75 34.88 -24.82
C MET A 581 10.63 33.86 -25.08
N THR A 582 9.74 34.15 -26.02
CA THR A 582 8.64 33.25 -26.41
C THR A 582 9.20 31.91 -26.92
N ILE A 583 10.19 31.94 -27.80
CA ILE A 583 10.81 30.72 -28.35
C ILE A 583 11.57 29.96 -27.27
N ALA A 584 12.37 30.64 -26.44
CA ALA A 584 13.13 30.02 -25.35
C ALA A 584 12.21 29.31 -24.33
N ARG A 585 11.10 29.96 -23.95
CA ARG A 585 10.06 29.37 -23.10
C ARG A 585 9.35 28.20 -23.79
N GLY A 586 9.10 28.28 -25.10
CA GLY A 586 8.55 27.18 -25.89
C GLY A 586 9.45 25.94 -25.88
N ILE A 587 10.75 26.10 -26.11
CA ILE A 587 11.75 25.02 -26.05
C ILE A 587 11.78 24.40 -24.64
N THR A 588 11.79 25.23 -23.61
CA THR A 588 11.71 24.79 -22.21
C THR A 588 10.43 23.97 -21.99
N GLY A 589 9.31 24.45 -22.53
CA GLY A 589 8.01 23.77 -22.49
C GLY A 589 8.04 22.38 -23.11
N VAL A 590 8.65 22.20 -24.29
CA VAL A 590 8.78 20.88 -24.92
C VAL A 590 9.50 19.89 -24.01
N GLY A 591 10.57 20.34 -23.34
CA GLY A 591 11.28 19.53 -22.35
C GLY A 591 10.41 19.17 -21.14
N VAL A 592 9.81 20.18 -20.49
CA VAL A 592 8.93 20.03 -19.32
C VAL A 592 7.75 19.10 -19.63
N GLY A 593 7.10 19.29 -20.79
CA GLY A 593 5.97 18.47 -21.23
C GLY A 593 6.33 17.01 -21.44
N GLY A 594 7.41 16.74 -22.17
CA GLY A 594 7.80 15.35 -22.49
C GLY A 594 8.21 14.52 -21.28
N GLU A 595 8.48 15.16 -20.15
CA GLU A 595 8.87 14.53 -18.89
C GLU A 595 7.68 13.98 -18.10
N TYR A 596 6.50 14.60 -18.24
CA TYR A 596 5.29 14.22 -17.50
C TYR A 596 4.91 12.74 -17.67
N PRO A 597 4.77 12.18 -18.90
CA PRO A 597 4.37 10.79 -19.06
C PRO A 597 5.36 9.76 -18.49
N PRO A 598 6.66 9.78 -18.83
CA PRO A 598 7.60 8.79 -18.33
C PRO A 598 7.86 8.94 -16.82
N SER A 599 7.86 10.16 -16.27
CA SER A 599 8.09 10.39 -14.83
C SER A 599 6.93 9.88 -13.97
N ALA A 600 5.69 10.17 -14.37
CA ALA A 600 4.50 9.73 -13.63
C ALA A 600 4.37 8.21 -13.62
N ALA A 601 4.62 7.56 -14.76
CA ALA A 601 4.57 6.11 -14.86
C ALA A 601 5.74 5.43 -14.10
N ALA A 602 6.95 5.99 -14.16
CA ALA A 602 8.11 5.46 -13.43
C ALA A 602 7.95 5.56 -11.90
N ALA A 603 7.41 6.68 -11.39
CA ALA A 603 7.16 6.86 -9.96
C ALA A 603 6.10 5.86 -9.44
N LEU A 604 4.99 5.69 -10.19
CA LEU A 604 3.94 4.74 -9.82
C LEU A 604 4.47 3.30 -9.83
N GLU A 605 5.16 2.89 -10.89
CA GLU A 605 5.72 1.53 -11.00
C GLU A 605 6.76 1.26 -9.91
N GLY A 606 7.65 2.21 -9.63
CA GLY A 606 8.62 2.11 -8.53
C GLY A 606 7.95 2.03 -7.15
N SER A 607 6.80 2.70 -6.97
CA SER A 607 6.01 2.59 -5.74
C SER A 607 5.28 1.25 -5.63
N ASN A 608 4.78 0.69 -6.74
CA ASN A 608 4.05 -0.57 -6.77
C ASN A 608 4.93 -1.78 -6.42
N GLU A 609 6.21 -1.76 -6.78
CA GLU A 609 7.14 -2.88 -6.52
C GLU A 609 7.33 -3.20 -5.03
N HIS A 610 7.25 -2.20 -4.14
CA HIS A 610 7.57 -2.38 -2.72
C HIS A 610 6.62 -1.67 -1.74
N TYR A 611 5.74 -0.80 -2.22
CA TYR A 611 4.92 0.11 -1.42
C TYR A 611 3.46 0.20 -1.90
N ASP A 612 2.90 -0.89 -2.42
CA ASP A 612 1.55 -0.92 -3.03
C ASP A 612 0.46 -0.29 -2.15
N HIS A 613 0.41 -0.63 -0.86
CA HIS A 613 -0.54 -0.09 0.11
C HIS A 613 -0.50 1.45 0.30
N ILE A 614 0.60 2.11 -0.06
CA ILE A 614 0.80 3.58 0.04
C ILE A 614 1.21 4.18 -1.30
N ARG A 615 0.97 3.49 -2.43
CA ARG A 615 1.36 3.95 -3.77
C ARG A 615 0.74 5.31 -4.13
N GLY A 616 -0.53 5.50 -3.81
CA GLY A 616 -1.27 6.74 -4.04
C GLY A 616 -0.63 7.93 -3.31
N PRO A 617 -0.46 7.86 -1.98
CA PRO A 617 0.28 8.87 -1.22
C PRO A 617 1.67 9.17 -1.79
N ILE A 618 2.47 8.15 -2.11
CA ILE A 618 3.81 8.35 -2.68
C ILE A 618 3.73 9.13 -3.99
N GLN A 619 2.83 8.75 -4.90
CA GLN A 619 2.67 9.45 -6.17
C GLN A 619 2.32 10.94 -5.96
N VAL A 620 1.36 11.25 -5.07
CA VAL A 620 0.96 12.63 -4.77
C VAL A 620 2.12 13.43 -4.17
N LEU A 621 2.90 12.82 -3.28
CA LEU A 621 4.07 13.45 -2.68
C LEU A 621 5.19 13.69 -3.69
N THR A 622 5.38 12.78 -4.64
CA THR A 622 6.40 12.86 -5.69
C THR A 622 6.01 13.85 -6.79
N SER A 623 4.73 13.92 -7.19
CA SER A 623 4.27 14.81 -8.26
C SER A 623 3.78 16.16 -7.72
N THR A 624 2.63 16.16 -7.06
CA THR A 624 1.87 17.38 -6.77
C THR A 624 2.52 18.20 -5.67
N LEU A 625 2.99 17.55 -4.59
CA LEU A 625 3.68 18.28 -3.51
C LEU A 625 4.98 18.92 -4.02
N MET A 626 5.78 18.20 -4.81
CA MET A 626 7.03 18.74 -5.36
C MET A 626 6.79 19.89 -6.33
N ALA A 627 5.82 19.76 -7.23
CA ALA A 627 5.46 20.85 -8.14
C ALA A 627 4.93 22.08 -7.39
N THR A 628 4.15 21.88 -6.33
CA THR A 628 3.56 22.96 -5.52
C THR A 628 4.61 23.65 -4.63
N SER A 629 5.52 22.89 -4.02
CA SER A 629 6.57 23.43 -3.15
C SER A 629 7.66 24.19 -3.91
N ALA A 630 7.78 23.98 -5.21
CA ALA A 630 8.68 24.75 -6.06
C ALA A 630 8.25 26.23 -6.19
N ALA A 631 6.95 26.52 -6.11
CA ALA A 631 6.42 27.89 -6.19
C ALA A 631 6.97 28.82 -5.08
N PRO A 632 6.81 28.51 -3.77
CA PRO A 632 7.34 29.37 -2.71
C PRO A 632 8.87 29.45 -2.74
N ILE A 633 9.57 28.39 -3.18
CA ILE A 633 11.04 28.44 -3.31
C ILE A 633 11.46 29.38 -4.44
N CYS A 634 10.79 29.33 -5.60
CA CYS A 634 11.03 30.28 -6.69
C CYS A 634 10.80 31.73 -6.24
N THR A 635 9.70 31.99 -5.53
CA THR A 635 9.41 33.32 -5.00
C THR A 635 10.37 33.75 -3.89
N ALA A 636 10.85 32.82 -3.05
CA ALA A 636 11.87 33.12 -2.03
C ALA A 636 13.20 33.53 -2.67
N VAL A 637 13.63 32.81 -3.72
CA VAL A 637 14.82 33.17 -4.49
C VAL A 637 14.66 34.55 -5.13
N TYR A 638 13.48 34.85 -5.69
CA TYR A 638 13.17 36.17 -6.22
C TYR A 638 13.26 37.27 -5.15
N LEU A 639 12.67 37.05 -3.98
CA LEU A 639 12.71 37.99 -2.85
C LEU A 639 14.14 38.23 -2.34
N ILE A 640 14.90 37.16 -2.10
CA ILE A 640 16.30 37.25 -1.64
C ILE A 640 17.11 38.05 -2.66
N SER A 641 16.93 37.77 -3.95
CA SER A 641 17.63 38.47 -5.02
C SER A 641 17.27 39.95 -5.08
N LEU A 642 15.99 40.31 -4.91
CA LEU A 642 15.54 41.70 -4.83
C LEU A 642 16.12 42.42 -3.60
N THR A 643 16.18 41.76 -2.45
CA THR A 643 16.75 42.36 -1.23
C THR A 643 18.25 42.57 -1.36
N ALA A 644 18.98 41.58 -1.87
CA ALA A 644 20.43 41.65 -2.04
C ALA A 644 20.85 42.65 -3.13
N SER A 645 20.01 42.85 -4.15
CA SER A 645 20.30 43.75 -5.28
C SER A 645 19.76 45.17 -5.10
N ASN A 646 19.27 45.54 -3.91
CA ASN A 646 18.59 46.82 -3.65
C ASN A 646 17.45 47.11 -4.65
N ASN A 647 16.56 46.13 -4.85
CA ASN A 647 15.43 46.15 -5.78
C ASN A 647 15.79 46.27 -7.27
N ASN A 648 17.00 45.86 -7.67
CA ASN A 648 17.35 45.76 -9.08
C ASN A 648 16.67 44.55 -9.74
N LEU A 649 15.63 44.85 -10.55
CA LEU A 649 14.79 43.86 -11.22
C LEU A 649 15.55 43.01 -12.25
N ARG A 650 16.55 43.59 -12.94
CA ARG A 650 17.34 42.86 -13.93
C ARG A 650 18.21 41.80 -13.24
N ILE A 651 18.85 42.15 -12.13
CA ILE A 651 19.65 41.18 -11.35
C ILE A 651 18.75 40.08 -10.78
N ALA A 652 17.59 40.45 -10.22
CA ALA A 652 16.64 39.48 -9.69
C ALA A 652 16.11 38.51 -10.75
N PHE A 653 15.86 38.99 -11.98
CA PHE A 653 15.49 38.15 -13.11
C PHE A 653 16.60 37.15 -13.47
N HIS A 654 17.85 37.61 -13.64
CA HIS A 654 18.94 36.70 -13.99
C HIS A 654 19.16 35.65 -12.89
N ALA A 655 19.03 36.02 -11.61
CA ALA A 655 19.19 35.10 -10.49
C ALA A 655 18.15 33.97 -10.51
N ILE A 656 16.85 34.28 -10.65
CA ILE A 656 15.79 33.25 -10.67
C ILE A 656 15.95 32.29 -11.86
N TYR A 657 16.39 32.80 -13.01
CA TYR A 657 16.61 32.00 -14.22
C TYR A 657 17.91 31.19 -14.17
N ALA A 658 19.00 31.73 -13.61
CA ALA A 658 20.25 31.01 -13.44
C ALA A 658 20.08 29.80 -12.50
N ILE A 659 19.38 29.99 -11.37
CA ILE A 659 19.05 28.89 -10.45
C ILE A 659 18.14 27.86 -11.12
N SER A 660 17.24 28.29 -12.01
CA SER A 660 16.38 27.40 -12.80
C SER A 660 17.14 26.48 -13.75
N VAL A 661 18.37 26.81 -14.14
CA VAL A 661 19.23 25.97 -14.99
C VAL A 661 19.91 24.86 -14.18
N PHE A 662 20.27 25.16 -12.93
CA PHE A 662 20.97 24.20 -12.06
C PHE A 662 20.10 22.98 -11.73
N LEU A 663 18.82 23.18 -11.43
CA LEU A 663 17.87 22.10 -11.09
C LEU A 663 17.77 21.03 -12.20
N PRO A 664 17.45 21.35 -13.47
CA PRO A 664 17.35 20.37 -14.54
C PRO A 664 18.72 19.78 -14.92
N LEU A 665 19.83 20.50 -14.75
CA LEU A 665 21.18 19.91 -14.90
C LEU A 665 21.43 18.81 -13.86
N PHE A 666 21.05 19.05 -12.61
CA PHE A 666 21.17 18.05 -11.54
C PHE A 666 20.24 16.85 -11.80
N VAL A 667 19.01 17.09 -12.24
CA VAL A 667 18.06 16.02 -12.63
C VAL A 667 18.60 15.22 -13.82
N ALA A 668 19.17 15.88 -14.83
CA ALA A 668 19.83 15.20 -15.95
C ALA A 668 20.95 14.28 -15.45
N PHE A 669 21.78 14.74 -14.53
CA PHE A 669 22.81 13.90 -13.92
C PHE A 669 22.25 12.66 -13.21
N LEU A 670 21.15 12.79 -12.45
CA LEU A 670 20.50 11.67 -11.79
C LEU A 670 19.95 10.63 -12.79
N ARG A 671 19.52 11.07 -13.98
CA ARG A 671 19.03 10.19 -15.07
C ARG A 671 20.10 9.28 -15.65
N PHE A 672 21.40 9.52 -15.42
CA PHE A 672 22.44 8.56 -15.80
C PHE A 672 22.32 7.24 -15.01
N ARG A 673 21.77 7.28 -13.79
CA ARG A 673 21.70 6.14 -12.87
C ARG A 673 20.33 5.45 -12.81
N MET A 674 19.30 6.02 -13.44
CA MET A 674 17.96 5.42 -13.46
C MET A 674 17.89 4.16 -14.34
N ARG A 675 17.04 3.20 -13.93
CA ARG A 675 16.73 1.96 -14.66
C ARG A 675 15.23 1.85 -14.86
N ASP A 676 14.81 1.24 -15.96
CA ASP A 676 13.38 0.99 -16.24
C ASP A 676 12.80 -0.05 -15.24
N GLY A 677 11.52 0.07 -14.88
CA GLY A 677 10.82 -0.81 -13.93
C GLY A 677 10.60 -2.24 -14.44
N VAL A 678 10.37 -3.19 -13.54
CA VAL A 678 10.23 -4.62 -13.90
C VAL A 678 8.96 -4.88 -14.73
N LEU A 679 7.82 -4.32 -14.33
CA LEU A 679 6.52 -4.46 -15.03
C LEU A 679 6.57 -3.92 -16.46
N PHE A 680 7.25 -2.78 -16.66
CA PHE A 680 7.45 -2.21 -18.00
C PHE A 680 8.34 -3.11 -18.87
N ARG A 681 9.43 -3.66 -18.33
CA ARG A 681 10.28 -4.59 -19.12
C ARG A 681 9.53 -5.83 -19.57
N ARG A 682 8.59 -6.33 -18.77
CA ARG A 682 7.79 -7.53 -19.05
C ARG A 682 6.71 -7.28 -20.13
N ASN A 683 6.02 -6.15 -20.04
CA ASN A 683 4.81 -5.88 -20.83
C ASN A 683 5.00 -4.88 -21.99
N ASN A 684 6.21 -4.36 -22.20
CA ASN A 684 6.46 -3.40 -23.28
C ASN A 684 6.41 -4.07 -24.66
N PHE A 685 5.76 -3.41 -25.62
CA PHE A 685 5.68 -3.74 -27.04
C PHE A 685 7.01 -3.66 -27.82
N LYS A 686 8.20 -3.73 -27.19
CA LYS A 686 9.50 -3.64 -27.91
C LYS A 686 9.64 -4.63 -29.08
N THR A 687 8.99 -5.79 -28.98
CA THR A 687 9.00 -6.84 -30.02
C THR A 687 7.84 -6.71 -31.02
N LYS A 688 6.77 -5.95 -30.71
CA LYS A 688 5.55 -5.84 -31.53
C LYS A 688 5.48 -4.49 -32.27
N LYS A 689 5.02 -4.49 -33.52
CA LYS A 689 5.15 -3.36 -34.46
C LYS A 689 4.38 -2.07 -34.09
N SER A 690 3.55 -2.04 -33.05
CA SER A 690 2.98 -0.84 -32.41
C SER A 690 1.89 -1.26 -31.40
N PRO A 691 1.54 -0.41 -30.40
CA PRO A 691 0.36 -0.62 -29.56
C PRO A 691 -0.94 -0.60 -30.40
N PRO A 692 -1.95 -1.45 -30.12
CA PRO A 692 -3.22 -1.46 -30.84
C PRO A 692 -4.15 -0.31 -30.38
N TYR A 693 -3.92 0.89 -30.90
CA TYR A 693 -4.61 2.11 -30.47
C TYR A 693 -6.14 2.04 -30.56
N LEU A 694 -6.68 1.42 -31.61
CA LEU A 694 -8.13 1.29 -31.79
C LEU A 694 -8.78 0.42 -30.71
N LEU A 695 -8.12 -0.68 -30.34
CA LEU A 695 -8.60 -1.59 -29.29
C LEU A 695 -8.50 -0.95 -27.90
N VAL A 696 -7.43 -0.18 -27.66
CA VAL A 696 -7.26 0.60 -26.43
C VAL A 696 -8.38 1.64 -26.30
N LEU A 697 -8.67 2.37 -27.38
CA LEU A 697 -9.74 3.36 -27.39
C LEU A 697 -11.13 2.72 -27.21
N LYS A 698 -11.38 1.56 -27.82
CA LYS A 698 -12.65 0.81 -27.67
C LYS A 698 -12.89 0.39 -26.22
N ARG A 699 -11.85 -0.05 -25.49
CA ARG A 699 -11.99 -0.53 -24.10
C ARG A 699 -11.92 0.58 -23.06
N TYR A 700 -11.00 1.53 -23.23
CA TYR A 700 -10.70 2.56 -22.21
C TYR A 700 -11.12 3.97 -22.62
N GLY A 701 -11.77 4.16 -23.76
CA GLY A 701 -12.13 5.48 -24.30
C GLY A 701 -13.00 6.31 -23.35
N TRP A 702 -13.94 5.68 -22.64
CA TRP A 702 -14.75 6.40 -21.64
C TRP A 702 -13.92 6.87 -20.43
N ARG A 703 -13.00 6.03 -19.94
CA ARG A 703 -12.07 6.41 -18.87
C ARG A 703 -11.17 7.56 -19.32
N LEU A 704 -10.64 7.46 -20.55
CA LEU A 704 -9.80 8.48 -21.18
C LEU A 704 -10.52 9.81 -21.38
N LEU A 705 -11.77 9.79 -21.85
CA LEU A 705 -12.57 11.00 -21.97
C LEU A 705 -12.78 11.66 -20.59
N GLY A 706 -13.12 10.86 -19.57
CA GLY A 706 -13.31 11.36 -18.21
C GLY A 706 -12.04 11.97 -17.61
N THR A 707 -10.90 11.28 -17.70
CA THR A 707 -9.63 11.78 -17.15
C THR A 707 -9.14 12.99 -17.91
N SER A 708 -9.21 13.00 -19.25
CA SER A 708 -8.86 14.15 -20.10
C SER A 708 -9.74 15.36 -19.81
N ALA A 709 -11.05 15.19 -19.67
CA ALA A 709 -11.97 16.28 -19.36
C ALA A 709 -11.72 16.87 -17.97
N ALA A 710 -11.50 16.01 -16.97
CA ALA A 710 -11.12 16.44 -15.65
C ALA A 710 -9.78 17.22 -15.67
N PHE A 711 -8.79 16.75 -16.44
CA PHE A 711 -7.45 17.35 -16.48
C PHE A 711 -7.51 18.71 -17.15
N PHE A 712 -8.22 18.79 -18.29
CA PHE A 712 -8.50 20.02 -19.00
C PHE A 712 -9.13 21.06 -18.05
N LEU A 713 -10.19 20.68 -17.33
CA LEU A 713 -10.94 21.63 -16.52
C LEU A 713 -10.16 22.10 -15.29
N TYR A 714 -9.41 21.20 -14.64
CA TYR A 714 -8.54 21.60 -13.53
C TYR A 714 -7.41 22.52 -13.99
N ASP A 715 -6.72 22.18 -15.07
CA ASP A 715 -5.60 22.99 -15.56
C ASP A 715 -6.08 24.33 -16.16
N PHE A 716 -7.27 24.37 -16.77
CA PHE A 716 -7.95 25.60 -17.20
C PHE A 716 -8.14 26.58 -16.04
N ILE A 717 -8.39 26.07 -14.84
CA ILE A 717 -8.55 26.88 -13.63
C ILE A 717 -7.19 27.18 -13.00
N ASN A 718 -6.41 26.14 -12.71
CA ASN A 718 -5.24 26.20 -11.84
C ASN A 718 -4.09 27.03 -12.46
N PHE A 719 -3.78 26.85 -13.74
CA PHE A 719 -2.64 27.52 -14.37
C PHE A 719 -2.82 29.04 -14.50
N PRO A 720 -3.95 29.56 -14.99
CA PRO A 720 -4.18 31.01 -15.03
C PRO A 720 -4.14 31.60 -13.63
N ASN A 721 -4.73 30.91 -12.65
CA ASN A 721 -4.74 31.34 -11.26
C ASN A 721 -3.30 31.45 -10.72
N GLY A 722 -2.43 30.47 -10.99
CA GLY A 722 -1.02 30.52 -10.59
C GLY A 722 -0.22 31.59 -11.33
N ILE A 723 -0.26 31.59 -12.67
CA ILE A 723 0.56 32.48 -13.53
C ILE A 723 0.18 33.95 -13.37
N MET A 724 -1.12 34.25 -13.26
CA MET A 724 -1.62 35.62 -13.19
C MET A 724 -1.76 36.13 -11.75
N SER A 725 -1.59 35.28 -10.73
CA SER A 725 -1.68 35.69 -9.33
C SER A 725 -0.77 36.89 -9.03
N SER A 726 0.46 36.94 -9.56
CA SER A 726 1.41 38.02 -9.28
C SER A 726 0.91 39.36 -9.81
N VAL A 727 0.23 39.35 -10.95
CA VAL A 727 -0.37 40.53 -11.54
C VAL A 727 -1.63 40.95 -10.77
N ILE A 728 -2.45 39.99 -10.34
CA ILE A 728 -3.62 40.27 -9.48
C ILE A 728 -3.15 40.94 -8.18
N ILE A 729 -2.17 40.35 -7.49
CA ILE A 729 -1.62 40.92 -6.26
C ILE A 729 -0.95 42.27 -6.51
N ASN A 730 -0.19 42.43 -7.59
CA ASN A 730 0.47 43.70 -7.92
C ASN A 730 -0.54 44.84 -8.15
N ASN A 731 -1.72 44.52 -8.69
CA ASN A 731 -2.78 45.49 -8.89
C ASN A 731 -3.53 45.84 -7.59
N VAL A 732 -3.52 44.96 -6.60
CA VAL A 732 -4.17 45.17 -5.28
C VAL A 732 -3.24 45.89 -4.29
N VAL A 733 -1.91 45.72 -4.42
CA VAL A 733 -0.92 46.39 -3.58
C VAL A 733 -0.88 47.89 -3.87
N LYS A 734 -1.14 48.71 -2.84
CA LYS A 734 -1.06 50.18 -2.91
C LYS A 734 0.36 50.61 -3.32
N GLY A 735 0.46 51.45 -4.36
CA GLY A 735 1.76 51.94 -4.87
C GLY A 735 2.51 50.98 -5.78
N LYS A 736 1.99 49.77 -6.06
CA LYS A 736 2.61 48.75 -6.93
C LYS A 736 4.06 48.43 -6.55
N ASP A 737 4.36 48.39 -5.24
CA ASP A 737 5.68 48.02 -4.75
C ASP A 737 5.97 46.54 -5.06
N VAL A 738 7.02 46.30 -5.86
CA VAL A 738 7.40 44.96 -6.32
C VAL A 738 7.79 44.07 -5.15
N ARG A 739 8.43 44.62 -4.11
CA ARG A 739 8.85 43.84 -2.93
C ARG A 739 7.64 43.38 -2.13
N GLN A 740 6.69 44.28 -1.85
CA GLN A 740 5.45 43.92 -1.17
C GLN A 740 4.62 42.91 -1.98
N THR A 741 4.52 43.08 -3.30
CA THR A 741 3.87 42.09 -4.19
C THR A 741 4.52 40.71 -4.08
N ALA A 742 5.86 40.65 -4.07
CA ALA A 742 6.59 39.39 -3.94
C ALA A 742 6.41 38.75 -2.55
N ILE A 743 6.28 39.52 -1.47
CA ILE A 743 5.98 39.00 -0.12
C ILE A 743 4.60 38.35 -0.08
N TRP A 744 3.57 39.03 -0.60
CA TRP A 744 2.22 38.46 -0.64
C TRP A 744 2.15 37.22 -1.54
N GLN A 745 2.91 37.20 -2.64
CA GLN A 745 3.06 36.03 -3.49
C GLN A 745 3.72 34.85 -2.77
N PHE A 746 4.77 35.10 -2.00
CA PHE A 746 5.41 34.07 -1.20
C PHE A 746 4.44 33.45 -0.19
N ILE A 747 3.65 34.28 0.50
CA ILE A 747 2.63 33.83 1.45
C ILE A 747 1.56 32.99 0.73
N LEU A 748 1.05 33.47 -0.41
CA LEU A 748 0.07 32.74 -1.21
C LEU A 748 0.58 31.36 -1.61
N ALA A 749 1.81 31.30 -2.13
CA ALA A 749 2.44 30.05 -2.56
C ALA A 749 2.68 29.09 -1.38
N LEU A 750 3.05 29.61 -0.21
CA LEU A 750 3.25 28.81 1.00
C LEU A 750 1.93 28.22 1.52
N LEU A 751 0.83 28.97 1.47
CA LEU A 751 -0.50 28.51 1.89
C LEU A 751 -1.07 27.38 1.01
N ALA A 752 -0.58 27.22 -0.22
CA ALA A 752 -0.97 26.13 -1.10
C ALA A 752 -0.31 24.78 -0.74
N VAL A 753 0.87 24.79 -0.10
CA VAL A 753 1.71 23.59 0.17
C VAL A 753 1.05 22.56 1.12
N PRO A 754 0.30 22.93 2.17
CA PRO A 754 -0.40 21.97 3.00
C PRO A 754 -1.42 21.11 2.22
N GLY A 755 -1.96 21.62 1.12
CA GLY A 755 -3.00 20.97 0.32
C GLY A 755 -2.59 19.57 -0.14
N PRO A 756 -1.52 19.41 -0.94
CA PRO A 756 -1.03 18.10 -1.39
C PRO A 756 -0.68 17.14 -0.25
N ILE A 757 -0.21 17.66 0.90
CA ILE A 757 0.11 16.83 2.08
C ILE A 757 -1.18 16.20 2.62
N VAL A 758 -2.22 17.01 2.83
CA VAL A 758 -3.54 16.52 3.26
C VAL A 758 -4.16 15.62 2.19
N GLY A 759 -4.05 16.00 0.91
CA GLY A 759 -4.53 15.22 -0.23
C GLY A 759 -3.90 13.84 -0.33
N SER A 760 -2.58 13.73 -0.10
CA SER A 760 -1.86 12.45 -0.09
C SER A 760 -2.36 11.50 1.00
N TRP A 761 -2.77 12.02 2.14
CA TRP A 761 -3.35 11.22 3.23
C TRP A 761 -4.81 10.85 2.93
N LEU A 762 -5.57 11.80 2.39
CA LEU A 762 -7.00 11.65 2.15
C LEU A 762 -7.29 10.67 0.99
N CYS A 763 -6.45 10.67 -0.05
CA CYS A 763 -6.62 9.80 -1.23
C CYS A 763 -6.55 8.30 -0.90
N ASN A 764 -5.85 7.92 0.18
CA ASN A 764 -5.82 6.55 0.67
C ASN A 764 -6.98 6.24 1.63
N ARG A 765 -7.46 7.24 2.38
CA ARG A 765 -8.52 7.06 3.39
C ARG A 765 -9.92 6.99 2.80
N ILE A 766 -10.29 7.96 1.95
CA ILE A 766 -11.65 8.06 1.39
C ILE A 766 -11.73 7.69 -0.11
N GLY A 767 -10.59 7.46 -0.76
CA GLY A 767 -10.51 7.16 -2.20
C GLY A 767 -10.14 8.38 -3.05
N ARG A 768 -9.72 8.14 -4.30
CA ARG A 768 -9.21 9.17 -5.21
C ARG A 768 -10.34 10.05 -5.71
N ARG A 769 -11.48 9.45 -6.06
CA ARG A 769 -12.64 10.19 -6.56
C ARG A 769 -13.17 11.17 -5.53
N TRP A 770 -13.41 10.68 -4.31
CA TRP A 770 -14.01 11.47 -3.24
C TRP A 770 -13.08 12.57 -2.73
N THR A 771 -11.76 12.32 -2.72
CA THR A 771 -10.75 13.35 -2.42
C THR A 771 -10.79 14.48 -3.46
N GLY A 772 -10.93 14.15 -4.74
CA GLY A 772 -11.10 15.14 -5.81
C GLY A 772 -12.36 15.99 -5.64
N ILE A 773 -13.51 15.36 -5.37
CA ILE A 773 -14.79 16.06 -5.12
C ILE A 773 -14.68 16.99 -3.89
N ALA A 774 -14.02 16.55 -2.82
CA ALA A 774 -13.80 17.39 -1.64
C ALA A 774 -13.00 18.67 -1.98
N GLY A 775 -11.96 18.58 -2.80
CA GLY A 775 -11.22 19.78 -3.25
C GLY A 775 -12.06 20.69 -4.15
N TRP A 776 -12.82 20.13 -5.09
CA TRP A 776 -13.76 20.91 -5.91
C TRP A 776 -14.81 21.64 -5.07
N SER A 777 -15.32 21.01 -4.00
CA SER A 777 -16.27 21.66 -3.09
C SER A 777 -15.67 22.88 -2.38
N GLY A 778 -14.39 22.81 -1.99
CA GLY A 778 -13.67 23.95 -1.42
C GLY A 778 -13.49 25.08 -2.44
N TYR A 779 -13.18 24.74 -3.70
CA TYR A 779 -13.07 25.70 -4.80
C TYR A 779 -14.41 26.39 -5.12
N ILE A 780 -15.52 25.65 -5.09
CA ILE A 780 -16.87 26.20 -5.26
C ILE A 780 -17.15 27.25 -4.18
N ILE A 781 -17.03 26.85 -2.91
CA ILE A 781 -17.37 27.71 -1.77
C ILE A 781 -16.47 28.96 -1.76
N LEU A 782 -15.15 28.78 -1.83
CA LEU A 782 -14.21 29.89 -1.74
C LEU A 782 -14.23 30.78 -2.98
N GLY A 783 -14.44 30.23 -4.18
CA GLY A 783 -14.58 31.01 -5.41
C GLY A 783 -15.76 31.98 -5.36
N PHE A 784 -16.93 31.51 -4.93
CA PHE A 784 -18.11 32.38 -4.77
C PHE A 784 -17.94 33.39 -3.62
N VAL A 785 -17.32 32.99 -2.50
CA VAL A 785 -17.06 33.91 -1.36
C VAL A 785 -16.08 35.02 -1.74
N ILE A 786 -14.96 34.68 -2.39
CA ILE A 786 -13.97 35.67 -2.83
C ILE A 786 -14.56 36.59 -3.91
N GLY A 787 -15.32 36.03 -4.86
CA GLY A 787 -16.03 36.82 -5.87
C GLY A 787 -17.04 37.79 -5.26
N GLY A 788 -17.85 37.34 -4.29
CA GLY A 788 -18.84 38.15 -3.59
C GLY A 788 -18.27 39.26 -2.73
N CYS A 789 -17.14 38.99 -2.08
CA CYS A 789 -16.51 39.94 -1.16
C CYS A 789 -15.29 40.64 -1.78
N TYR A 790 -15.11 40.60 -3.11
CA TYR A 790 -13.85 40.99 -3.75
C TYR A 790 -13.42 42.41 -3.39
N THR A 791 -14.31 43.41 -3.57
CA THR A 791 -14.01 44.83 -3.29
C THR A 791 -13.71 45.07 -1.81
N LEU A 792 -14.52 44.48 -0.91
CA LEU A 792 -14.31 44.55 0.54
C LEU A 792 -12.94 44.00 0.94
N LEU A 793 -12.55 42.87 0.35
CA LEU A 793 -11.27 42.20 0.64
C LEU A 793 -10.08 42.97 0.06
N THR A 794 -10.15 43.47 -1.17
CA THR A 794 -9.01 44.13 -1.82
C THR A 794 -8.76 45.54 -1.29
N GLU A 795 -9.79 46.28 -0.89
CA GLU A 795 -9.63 47.67 -0.43
C GLU A 795 -9.30 47.76 1.08
N ASN A 796 -9.95 46.92 1.89
CA ASN A 796 -9.88 47.01 3.35
C ASN A 796 -9.02 45.93 4.01
N ALA A 797 -8.79 44.78 3.38
CA ALA A 797 -8.18 43.61 4.03
C ALA A 797 -7.38 42.70 3.09
N ILE A 798 -6.31 43.20 2.46
CA ILE A 798 -5.45 42.44 1.54
C ILE A 798 -4.94 41.12 2.16
N ALA A 799 -4.65 41.10 3.46
CA ALA A 799 -4.25 39.88 4.17
C ALA A 799 -5.35 38.79 4.11
N ALA A 800 -6.61 39.16 4.33
CA ALA A 800 -7.74 38.24 4.26
C ALA A 800 -7.96 37.74 2.82
N PHE A 801 -7.79 38.63 1.82
CA PHE A 801 -7.81 38.24 0.41
C PHE A 801 -6.78 37.14 0.12
N VAL A 802 -5.52 37.35 0.52
CA VAL A 802 -4.44 36.38 0.28
C VAL A 802 -4.66 35.07 1.04
N VAL A 803 -5.18 35.11 2.27
CA VAL A 803 -5.48 33.89 3.04
C VAL A 803 -6.60 33.08 2.40
N LEU A 804 -7.72 33.71 2.03
CA LEU A 804 -8.83 33.01 1.37
C LEU A 804 -8.41 32.45 0.00
N TYR A 805 -7.63 33.23 -0.75
CA TYR A 805 -7.08 32.79 -2.03
C TYR A 805 -6.10 31.62 -1.86
N GLY A 806 -5.23 31.68 -0.85
CA GLY A 806 -4.31 30.59 -0.51
C GLY A 806 -5.04 29.32 -0.06
N LEU A 807 -6.11 29.46 0.72
CA LEU A 807 -6.99 28.34 1.09
C LEU A 807 -7.70 27.75 -0.14
N MET A 808 -8.15 28.58 -1.07
CA MET A 808 -8.74 28.10 -2.32
C MET A 808 -7.73 27.25 -3.08
N GLN A 809 -6.51 27.74 -3.27
CA GLN A 809 -5.43 26.98 -3.89
C GLN A 809 -5.12 25.69 -3.12
N CYS A 810 -5.05 25.75 -1.79
CA CYS A 810 -4.85 24.59 -0.92
C CYS A 810 -5.89 23.49 -1.18
N PHE A 811 -7.19 23.83 -1.27
CA PHE A 811 -8.24 22.86 -1.61
C PHE A 811 -8.10 22.27 -3.02
N GLY A 812 -7.71 23.08 -4.00
CA GLY A 812 -7.45 22.57 -5.36
C GLY A 812 -6.31 21.58 -5.40
N HIS A 813 -5.18 21.94 -4.78
CA HIS A 813 -4.01 21.07 -4.70
C HIS A 813 -4.23 19.84 -3.81
N MET A 814 -5.11 19.91 -2.81
CA MET A 814 -5.53 18.78 -1.97
C MET A 814 -6.43 17.80 -2.71
N GLY A 815 -7.42 18.29 -3.46
CA GLY A 815 -8.36 17.43 -4.18
C GLY A 815 -7.87 17.15 -5.60
N PRO A 816 -8.41 17.84 -6.62
CA PRO A 816 -8.13 17.52 -8.01
C PRO A 816 -6.65 17.55 -8.37
N GLY A 817 -5.86 18.46 -7.81
CA GLY A 817 -4.41 18.52 -8.03
C GLY A 817 -3.66 17.28 -7.52
N ALA A 818 -4.11 16.65 -6.43
CA ALA A 818 -3.53 15.41 -5.92
C ALA A 818 -4.04 14.19 -6.70
N THR A 819 -5.33 14.16 -7.01
CA THR A 819 -5.98 12.92 -7.48
C THR A 819 -5.93 12.73 -8.98
N ILE A 820 -5.85 13.81 -9.77
CA ILE A 820 -6.02 13.70 -11.23
C ILE A 820 -4.88 12.98 -11.92
N GLY A 821 -3.65 13.33 -11.56
CA GLY A 821 -2.46 12.70 -12.10
C GLY A 821 -2.38 11.24 -11.67
N LEU A 822 -2.72 10.97 -10.39
CA LEU A 822 -2.77 9.62 -9.83
C LEU A 822 -3.80 8.74 -10.54
N MET A 823 -5.03 9.20 -10.71
CA MET A 823 -6.07 8.46 -11.43
C MET A 823 -5.70 8.23 -12.89
N SER A 824 -5.07 9.21 -13.53
CA SER A 824 -4.64 9.10 -14.94
C SER A 824 -3.53 8.06 -15.16
N VAL A 825 -2.86 7.59 -14.10
CA VAL A 825 -1.89 6.47 -14.19
C VAL A 825 -2.44 5.16 -13.63
N GLU A 826 -3.31 5.17 -12.61
CA GLU A 826 -3.88 3.95 -11.99
C GLU A 826 -4.97 3.29 -12.86
N LEU A 827 -5.71 4.05 -13.68
CA LEU A 827 -6.86 3.54 -14.42
C LEU A 827 -6.53 2.77 -15.71
N TYR A 828 -5.24 2.65 -16.05
CA TYR A 828 -4.76 2.07 -17.31
C TYR A 828 -3.71 0.98 -17.09
N PRO A 829 -3.67 -0.03 -17.97
CA PRO A 829 -2.64 -1.07 -17.93
C PRO A 829 -1.26 -0.51 -18.30
N THR A 830 -0.22 -1.08 -17.71
CA THR A 830 1.18 -0.65 -17.74
C THR A 830 1.70 -0.45 -19.16
N ALA A 831 1.29 -1.30 -20.10
CA ALA A 831 1.75 -1.27 -21.48
C ALA A 831 1.34 0.00 -22.26
N VAL A 832 0.25 0.67 -21.85
CA VAL A 832 -0.27 1.90 -22.50
C VAL A 832 -0.48 3.04 -21.51
N ARG A 833 0.01 2.88 -20.28
CA ARG A 833 -0.15 3.85 -19.19
C ARG A 833 0.53 5.18 -19.50
N GLY A 834 1.74 5.14 -20.06
CA GLY A 834 2.50 6.32 -20.46
C GLY A 834 1.71 7.17 -21.46
N MET A 835 1.26 6.55 -22.55
CA MET A 835 0.41 7.19 -23.56
C MET A 835 -0.92 7.70 -22.99
N SER A 836 -1.65 6.89 -22.21
CA SER A 836 -2.98 7.26 -21.70
C SER A 836 -2.92 8.45 -20.74
N TYR A 837 -1.90 8.44 -19.87
CA TYR A 837 -1.56 9.60 -19.05
C TYR A 837 -1.14 10.79 -19.91
N GLY A 838 -0.31 10.57 -20.95
CA GLY A 838 0.12 11.60 -21.88
C GLY A 838 -1.06 12.29 -22.57
N ILE A 839 -2.04 11.54 -23.09
CA ILE A 839 -3.24 12.13 -23.70
C ILE A 839 -4.02 12.95 -22.65
N SER A 840 -4.23 12.40 -21.45
CA SER A 840 -4.92 13.12 -20.36
C SER A 840 -4.20 14.42 -19.99
N ALA A 841 -2.88 14.38 -19.81
CA ALA A 841 -2.05 15.53 -19.49
C ALA A 841 -1.95 16.54 -20.64
N ALA A 842 -1.98 16.11 -21.91
CA ALA A 842 -1.99 17.00 -23.07
C ALA A 842 -3.28 17.82 -23.12
N PHE A 843 -4.44 17.20 -22.85
CA PHE A 843 -5.70 17.93 -22.67
C PHE A 843 -5.63 18.88 -21.47
N GLY A 844 -4.98 18.47 -20.38
CA GLY A 844 -4.63 19.37 -19.27
C GLY A 844 -3.91 20.63 -19.71
N LYS A 845 -2.75 20.48 -20.36
CA LYS A 845 -1.95 21.63 -20.82
C LYS A 845 -2.65 22.46 -21.89
N ALA A 846 -3.49 21.85 -22.73
CA ALA A 846 -4.37 22.59 -23.63
C ALA A 846 -5.38 23.44 -22.83
N GLY A 847 -6.00 22.87 -21.80
CA GLY A 847 -6.87 23.59 -20.85
C GLY A 847 -6.16 24.76 -20.19
N ALA A 848 -4.94 24.57 -19.69
CA ALA A 848 -4.11 25.63 -19.14
C ALA A 848 -3.86 26.78 -20.13
N ALA A 849 -3.52 26.46 -21.38
CA ALA A 849 -3.24 27.45 -22.41
C ALA A 849 -4.51 28.24 -22.79
N VAL A 850 -5.64 27.55 -22.96
CA VAL A 850 -6.94 28.19 -23.25
C VAL A 850 -7.36 29.07 -22.08
N GLY A 851 -7.31 28.55 -20.85
CA GLY A 851 -7.64 29.29 -19.64
C GLY A 851 -6.80 30.57 -19.52
N THR A 852 -5.50 30.48 -19.79
CA THR A 852 -4.58 31.63 -19.67
C THR A 852 -4.85 32.66 -20.76
N GLN A 853 -5.24 32.20 -21.97
CA GLN A 853 -5.62 33.06 -23.08
C GLN A 853 -6.91 33.85 -22.81
N VAL A 854 -7.92 33.22 -22.19
CA VAL A 854 -9.23 33.86 -21.95
C VAL A 854 -9.29 34.63 -20.63
N PHE A 855 -8.39 34.36 -19.68
CA PHE A 855 -8.39 34.98 -18.35
C PHE A 855 -8.38 36.52 -18.40
N THR A 856 -7.41 37.09 -19.10
CA THR A 856 -7.23 38.55 -19.18
C THR A 856 -8.40 39.25 -19.87
N PRO A 857 -8.89 38.80 -21.04
CA PRO A 857 -10.09 39.36 -21.66
C PRO A 857 -11.33 39.33 -20.76
N ILE A 858 -11.58 38.22 -20.04
CA ILE A 858 -12.74 38.10 -19.16
C ILE A 858 -12.63 39.08 -17.99
N ARG A 859 -11.45 39.16 -17.37
CA ARG A 859 -11.16 40.12 -16.30
C ARG A 859 -11.40 41.56 -16.74
N ASP A 860 -10.95 41.92 -17.94
CA ASP A 860 -11.03 43.28 -18.44
C ASP A 860 -12.46 43.64 -18.87
N ALA A 861 -13.25 42.69 -19.37
CA ALA A 861 -14.63 42.92 -19.80
C ALA A 861 -15.66 42.88 -18.64
N ALA A 862 -15.52 41.94 -17.70
CA ALA A 862 -16.51 41.69 -16.64
C ALA A 862 -16.00 42.05 -15.23
N GLY A 863 -14.79 42.61 -15.13
CA GLY A 863 -14.15 43.00 -13.88
C GLY A 863 -13.42 41.85 -13.17
N PRO A 864 -12.53 42.16 -12.21
CA PRO A 864 -11.67 41.16 -11.57
C PRO A 864 -12.43 40.14 -10.71
N ALA A 865 -13.53 40.54 -10.07
CA ALA A 865 -14.37 39.62 -9.29
C ALA A 865 -15.00 38.49 -10.14
N SER A 866 -15.32 38.78 -11.40
CA SER A 866 -15.93 37.81 -12.33
C SER A 866 -15.08 36.56 -12.55
N THR A 867 -13.75 36.72 -12.47
CA THR A 867 -12.81 35.60 -12.62
C THR A 867 -13.02 34.56 -11.52
N PHE A 868 -13.21 34.96 -10.27
CA PHE A 868 -13.45 34.04 -9.15
C PHE A 868 -14.82 33.34 -9.22
N TYR A 869 -15.86 34.04 -9.71
CA TYR A 869 -17.15 33.41 -9.98
C TYR A 869 -17.07 32.36 -11.08
N LEU A 870 -16.32 32.65 -12.16
CA LEU A 870 -16.08 31.67 -13.22
C LEU A 870 -15.36 30.44 -12.68
N LEU A 871 -14.34 30.62 -11.85
CA LEU A 871 -13.63 29.51 -11.19
C LEU A 871 -14.59 28.67 -10.34
N GLY A 872 -15.43 29.30 -9.50
CA GLY A 872 -16.43 28.61 -8.69
C GLY A 872 -17.47 27.84 -9.52
N GLY A 873 -17.96 28.44 -10.60
CA GLY A 873 -18.94 27.81 -11.51
C GLY A 873 -18.36 26.63 -12.28
N LEU A 874 -17.17 26.76 -12.87
CA LEU A 874 -16.49 25.66 -13.56
C LEU A 874 -16.12 24.53 -12.60
N SER A 875 -15.89 24.84 -11.32
CA SER A 875 -15.61 23.82 -10.30
C SER A 875 -16.80 22.89 -10.03
N VAL A 876 -18.05 23.34 -10.25
CA VAL A 876 -19.25 22.50 -10.19
C VAL A 876 -19.21 21.42 -11.27
N LEU A 877 -18.85 21.82 -12.51
CA LEU A 877 -18.66 20.87 -13.60
C LEU A 877 -17.53 19.89 -13.31
N GLY A 878 -16.46 20.35 -12.66
CA GLY A 878 -15.34 19.51 -12.22
C GLY A 878 -15.76 18.43 -11.22
N ALA A 879 -16.55 18.81 -10.22
CA ALA A 879 -17.11 17.86 -9.26
C ALA A 879 -18.02 16.82 -9.95
N ALA A 880 -18.84 17.25 -10.93
CA ALA A 880 -19.73 16.36 -11.68
C ALA A 880 -18.95 15.35 -12.54
N ILE A 881 -17.89 15.77 -13.23
CA ILE A 881 -17.02 14.86 -14.01
C ILE A 881 -16.35 13.85 -13.08
N TYR A 882 -15.84 14.31 -11.93
CA TYR A 882 -15.24 13.42 -10.94
C TYR A 882 -16.20 12.37 -10.41
N TYR A 883 -17.48 12.69 -10.24
CA TYR A 883 -18.49 11.73 -9.80
C TYR A 883 -18.63 10.53 -10.75
N ILE A 884 -18.48 10.76 -12.06
CA ILE A 884 -18.63 9.75 -13.12
C ILE A 884 -17.35 8.91 -13.28
N LEU A 885 -16.20 9.39 -12.80
CA LEU A 885 -14.93 8.68 -12.91
C LEU A 885 -14.90 7.41 -12.01
N PRO A 886 -14.28 6.31 -12.48
CA PRO A 886 -14.09 5.11 -11.67
C PRO A 886 -13.13 5.38 -10.50
N GLU A 887 -13.34 4.67 -9.39
CA GLU A 887 -12.47 4.75 -8.22
C GLU A 887 -11.19 3.91 -8.44
N GLY A 888 -10.03 4.54 -8.26
CA GLY A 888 -8.72 3.93 -8.55
C GLY A 888 -8.04 3.23 -7.37
N ARG A 889 -8.57 3.37 -6.15
CA ARG A 889 -7.89 2.88 -4.93
C ARG A 889 -7.65 1.37 -4.91
N ASP A 890 -8.67 0.61 -5.25
CA ASP A 890 -8.70 -0.84 -5.02
C ASP A 890 -8.34 -1.63 -6.30
N ILE A 891 -7.81 -0.97 -7.33
CA ILE A 891 -7.40 -1.60 -8.60
C ILE A 891 -6.05 -2.29 -8.42
N ASP A 892 -5.96 -3.59 -8.68
CA ASP A 892 -4.69 -4.29 -8.82
C ASP A 892 -4.13 -4.06 -10.24
N LEU A 893 -2.95 -3.43 -10.32
CA LEU A 893 -2.30 -3.10 -11.60
C LEU A 893 -1.88 -4.36 -12.38
N ALA A 894 -1.52 -5.45 -11.70
CA ALA A 894 -1.13 -6.69 -12.35
C ALA A 894 -2.34 -7.42 -12.94
N ALA A 895 -3.45 -7.44 -12.20
CA ALA A 895 -4.72 -8.01 -12.67
C ALA A 895 -5.29 -7.21 -13.86
N GLU A 896 -5.18 -5.88 -13.83
CA GLU A 896 -5.60 -5.04 -14.97
C GLU A 896 -4.75 -5.33 -16.22
N ASP A 897 -3.43 -5.51 -16.06
CA ASP A 897 -2.52 -5.90 -17.15
C ASP A 897 -2.90 -7.26 -17.76
N GLU A 898 -3.23 -8.26 -16.94
CA GLU A 898 -3.66 -9.57 -17.40
C GLU A 898 -5.01 -9.49 -18.15
N SER A 899 -5.98 -8.80 -17.56
CA SER A 899 -7.29 -8.60 -18.19
C SER A 899 -7.18 -7.90 -19.55
N PHE A 900 -6.23 -6.98 -19.70
CA PHE A 900 -5.95 -6.29 -20.95
C PHE A 900 -5.35 -7.24 -21.98
N ASN A 901 -4.39 -8.09 -21.58
CA ASN A 901 -3.80 -9.09 -22.46
C ASN A 901 -4.83 -10.11 -22.96
N ILE A 902 -5.76 -10.56 -22.11
CA ILE A 902 -6.86 -11.46 -22.50
C ILE A 902 -7.74 -10.81 -23.58
N TYR A 903 -8.09 -9.54 -23.40
CA TYR A 903 -8.90 -8.79 -24.38
C TYR A 903 -8.19 -8.58 -25.72
N LEU A 904 -6.87 -8.31 -25.69
CA LEU A 904 -6.10 -8.22 -26.93
C LEU A 904 -6.13 -9.56 -27.69
N ARG A 905 -5.98 -10.68 -26.99
CA ARG A 905 -6.07 -12.03 -27.59
C ARG A 905 -7.46 -12.32 -28.16
N SER A 906 -8.54 -11.95 -27.45
CA SER A 906 -9.92 -12.18 -27.92
C SER A 906 -10.25 -11.40 -29.20
N GLU A 907 -9.71 -10.20 -29.36
CA GLU A 907 -9.89 -9.36 -30.56
C GLU A 907 -8.88 -9.70 -31.69
N GLY A 908 -8.11 -10.80 -31.54
CA GLY A 908 -7.21 -11.31 -32.58
C GLY A 908 -5.82 -10.65 -32.63
N PHE A 909 -5.49 -9.78 -31.69
CA PHE A 909 -4.18 -9.12 -31.63
C PHE A 909 -3.10 -10.08 -31.10
N GLY A 910 -2.17 -10.47 -31.98
CA GLY A 910 -1.08 -11.42 -31.68
C GLY A 910 -1.19 -12.79 -32.35
N LYS A 911 -2.27 -13.09 -33.09
CA LYS A 911 -2.47 -14.38 -33.79
C LYS A 911 -1.52 -14.62 -34.98
N GLU A 912 -0.79 -13.62 -35.46
CA GLU A 912 0.17 -13.77 -36.57
C GLU A 912 1.46 -14.51 -36.16
N GLU A 913 1.82 -14.52 -34.87
CA GLU A 913 3.01 -15.25 -34.39
C GLU A 913 2.73 -16.75 -34.15
N ASP A 914 1.48 -17.13 -33.84
CA ASP A 914 1.10 -18.54 -33.68
C ASP A 914 1.03 -19.28 -35.03
N ARG A 915 0.79 -18.57 -36.14
CA ARG A 915 0.84 -19.15 -37.51
C ARG A 915 2.25 -19.29 -38.06
N ALA A 916 3.20 -18.47 -37.63
CA ALA A 916 4.60 -18.57 -38.06
C ALA A 916 5.36 -19.73 -37.38
N GLY A 917 4.75 -20.38 -36.37
CA GLY A 917 5.24 -21.62 -35.75
C GLY A 917 4.55 -22.89 -36.26
N SER A 918 3.60 -22.78 -37.20
CA SER A 918 2.82 -23.91 -37.74
C SER A 918 2.84 -24.00 -39.28
N GLU A 919 3.86 -23.44 -39.94
CA GLU A 919 4.22 -23.73 -41.35
C GLU A 919 5.63 -24.33 -41.45
#